data_AF-A0A378LRU9-F1
#
_entry.id   AF-A0A378LRU9-F1
#
_cell.length_a   1.000
_cell.length_b   1.000
_cell.length_c   1.000
_cell.angle_alpha   90.00
_cell.angle_beta   90.00
_cell.angle_gamma   90.00
#
_symmetry.space_group_name_H-M   'P 1'
#
loop_
_entity.id
_entity.type
_entity.pdbx_description
1 polymer ?
#
loop_
_entity_poly.entity_id
_entity_poly.type
_entity_poly.pdbx_seq_one_letter_code
_entity_poly.pdbx_strand_id
1 'polypeptide(L)'
;MYQINGEIYYDCCLEAKLVLIDAISQAALEESIKIKLIEEIQILIENHGDKSELMSFIELNQLARIKSILPVIENLARSPLNVLPTKYMNTHPLVGASESFLPPNLLLNPTSKMVETRGKVTDSIVKTLEYFLANDFTASGQNLEQHFQKFAINMIFESSNTYPGTFPLDKVNKGLSIINQIILPIDSLNETQLKHVIQMSIDLLKDPIALHYQIMAIHAQFGYSLIKFIPIFKQDTLVTQNDNPVYKKIVEEYTRKYPTVGVTTFEDFLSLLNGWDENAKKARRFICDEMMYQSMLYTVESHRGRGNPDQFVLTNKLGVMRNSDSSYQNQLPRLEAQLPWVDWTKCEFREDSKIVNSMTATETPFISSFSGTTSLLLNIMISSNALKTLEEQQIYLVNIMSYVSGVGFHSMHEILGPAAWCLNLIPRDLYPIEVPNTKLEYRAPLYHNYFQIIGRIDPEFMQVRNESNAAFLKWYREVYFPNLIMTSYPKLFKGILEKGIENQEDSLISFLNVFFKIPMEKNLYKKLLRVFADVYYEHKSEIDKILNDKILSDDNPIREMYSILQMAAIFDKVNSEYRNNLSFDRRGRYIMISSEELSDEFTEIGPPLAEKTATLTEALRKVGLSEKSINTIISQIQQQKQITSFKIKDESILQELIFISQNIEKHSGTKFTFFKEEKTPEGFEKTQEQYGPK
;
A
#
# COMPACT_ATOMS: atom_id res chain seq x y z
N MET A 1 6.08 -16.50 3.70
CA MET A 1 6.15 -17.76 4.49
C MET A 1 6.90 -17.59 5.81
N TYR A 2 6.57 -18.44 6.80
CA TYR A 2 7.32 -18.62 8.04
C TYR A 2 7.21 -20.05 8.55
N GLN A 3 7.99 -20.43 9.56
CA GLN A 3 8.01 -21.79 10.11
C GLN A 3 7.70 -21.75 11.61
N ILE A 4 6.95 -22.72 12.13
CA ILE A 4 6.71 -22.94 13.56
C ILE A 4 6.89 -24.44 13.82
N ASN A 5 7.79 -24.83 14.74
CA ASN A 5 8.04 -26.23 15.11
C ASN A 5 8.32 -27.17 13.92
N GLY A 6 9.03 -26.70 12.89
CA GLY A 6 9.30 -27.51 11.70
C GLY A 6 8.19 -27.43 10.64
N GLU A 7 6.99 -26.96 10.98
CA GLU A 7 5.86 -26.81 10.07
C GLU A 7 5.85 -25.45 9.38
N ILE A 8 5.43 -25.43 8.12
CA ILE A 8 5.39 -24.23 7.29
C ILE A 8 4.01 -23.58 7.38
N TYR A 9 4.01 -22.26 7.49
CA TYR A 9 2.84 -21.42 7.47
C TYR A 9 3.01 -20.28 6.46
N TYR A 10 1.89 -19.73 6.02
CA TYR A 10 1.83 -18.69 5.01
C TYR A 10 1.35 -17.37 5.63
N ASP A 11 1.93 -16.26 5.17
CA ASP A 11 1.63 -14.91 5.66
C ASP A 11 0.82 -14.07 4.65
N CYS A 12 0.72 -14.53 3.40
CA CYS A 12 -0.05 -13.94 2.32
C CYS A 12 -0.86 -15.00 1.53
N CYS A 13 -2.05 -14.64 1.06
CA CYS A 13 -2.94 -15.50 0.27
C CYS A 13 -2.35 -15.85 -1.09
N LEU A 14 -1.61 -14.94 -1.73
CA LEU A 14 -0.98 -15.18 -3.02
C LEU A 14 0.05 -16.32 -2.95
N GLU A 15 0.91 -16.35 -1.93
CA GLU A 15 1.86 -17.44 -1.74
C GLU A 15 1.14 -18.78 -1.50
N ALA A 16 0.08 -18.75 -0.67
CA ALA A 16 -0.78 -19.90 -0.43
C ALA A 16 -1.38 -20.49 -1.72
N LYS A 17 -1.90 -19.65 -2.61
CA LYS A 17 -2.44 -20.05 -3.93
C LYS A 17 -1.34 -20.65 -4.82
N LEU A 18 -0.15 -20.04 -4.85
CA LEU A 18 0.96 -20.52 -5.67
C LEU A 18 1.49 -21.89 -5.21
N VAL A 19 1.58 -22.10 -3.89
CA VAL A 19 1.96 -23.41 -3.34
C VAL A 19 0.91 -24.47 -3.66
N LEU A 20 -0.38 -24.11 -3.62
CA LEU A 20 -1.44 -25.04 -4.02
C LEU A 20 -1.37 -25.39 -5.52
N ILE A 21 -1.09 -24.42 -6.40
CA ILE A 21 -0.84 -24.68 -7.83
C ILE A 21 0.32 -25.67 -8.01
N ASP A 22 1.42 -25.49 -7.27
CA ASP A 22 2.57 -26.38 -7.38
C ASP A 22 2.25 -27.79 -6.88
N ALA A 23 1.53 -27.91 -5.77
CA ALA A 23 1.08 -29.20 -5.24
C ALA A 23 0.14 -29.94 -6.21
N ILE A 24 -0.79 -29.23 -6.86
CA ILE A 24 -1.68 -29.78 -7.90
C ILE A 24 -0.88 -30.23 -9.12
N SER A 25 0.10 -29.44 -9.56
CA SER A 25 0.96 -29.77 -10.70
C SER A 25 1.67 -31.11 -10.49
N GLN A 26 2.12 -31.38 -9.26
CA GLN A 26 2.84 -32.60 -8.86
C GLN A 26 1.92 -33.77 -8.49
N ALA A 27 0.62 -33.53 -8.27
CA ALA A 27 -0.30 -34.57 -7.83
C ALA A 27 -0.54 -35.64 -8.91
N ALA A 28 -0.88 -36.85 -8.48
CA ALA A 28 -1.28 -37.96 -9.36
C ALA A 28 -2.74 -37.79 -9.83
N LEU A 29 -2.99 -36.74 -10.61
CA LEU A 29 -4.28 -36.42 -11.23
C LEU A 29 -4.18 -36.53 -12.76
N GLU A 30 -5.32 -36.67 -13.43
CA GLU A 30 -5.41 -36.52 -14.88
C GLU A 30 -5.00 -35.09 -15.28
N GLU A 31 -4.24 -34.96 -16.37
CA GLU A 31 -3.69 -33.66 -16.80
C GLU A 31 -4.78 -32.62 -17.10
N SER A 32 -5.90 -33.06 -17.68
CA SER A 32 -7.07 -32.20 -17.95
C SER A 32 -7.64 -31.59 -16.65
N ILE A 33 -7.67 -32.37 -15.58
CA ILE A 33 -8.12 -31.95 -14.25
C ILE A 33 -7.11 -30.98 -13.64
N LYS A 34 -5.80 -31.24 -13.76
CA LYS A 34 -4.75 -30.33 -13.28
C LYS A 34 -4.87 -28.97 -13.92
N ILE A 35 -4.96 -28.93 -15.24
CA ILE A 35 -5.09 -27.69 -16.02
C ILE A 35 -6.29 -26.89 -15.53
N LYS A 36 -7.46 -27.53 -15.40
CA LYS A 36 -8.68 -26.89 -14.91
C LYS A 36 -8.51 -26.32 -13.50
N LEU A 37 -7.99 -27.11 -12.55
CA LEU A 37 -7.82 -26.66 -11.17
C LEU A 37 -6.80 -25.51 -11.05
N ILE A 38 -5.72 -25.58 -11.82
CA ILE A 38 -4.71 -24.51 -11.87
C ILE A 38 -5.31 -23.23 -12.46
N GLU A 39 -6.10 -23.34 -13.52
CA GLU A 39 -6.81 -22.21 -14.11
C GLU A 39 -7.77 -21.55 -13.10
N GLU A 40 -8.55 -22.33 -12.35
CA GLU A 40 -9.44 -21.79 -11.31
C GLU A 40 -8.67 -21.07 -10.19
N ILE A 41 -7.49 -21.56 -9.78
CA ILE A 41 -6.65 -20.84 -8.81
C ILE A 41 -6.02 -19.59 -9.43
N GLN A 42 -5.63 -19.61 -10.70
CA GLN A 42 -5.16 -18.40 -11.40
C GLN A 42 -6.24 -17.33 -11.45
N ILE A 43 -7.51 -17.72 -11.65
CA ILE A 43 -8.66 -16.81 -11.55
C ILE A 43 -8.75 -16.22 -10.13
N LEU A 44 -8.57 -17.03 -9.08
CA LEU A 44 -8.51 -16.53 -7.70
C LEU A 44 -7.31 -15.60 -7.44
N ILE A 45 -6.19 -15.76 -8.14
CA ILE A 45 -5.06 -14.83 -8.07
C ILE A 45 -5.46 -13.49 -8.73
N GLU A 46 -5.99 -13.54 -9.94
CA GLU A 46 -6.40 -12.35 -10.71
C GLU A 46 -7.55 -11.57 -10.05
N ASN A 47 -8.42 -12.25 -9.31
CA ASN A 47 -9.49 -11.62 -8.54
C ASN A 47 -9.11 -11.32 -7.08
N HIS A 48 -7.84 -11.48 -6.71
CA HIS A 48 -7.36 -11.17 -5.36
C HIS A 48 -8.13 -11.92 -4.26
N GLY A 49 -8.56 -13.14 -4.57
CA GLY A 49 -9.46 -13.89 -3.70
C GLY A 49 -8.89 -14.13 -2.31
N ASP A 50 -9.70 -13.99 -1.28
CA ASP A 50 -9.24 -14.07 0.10
C ASP A 50 -9.07 -15.53 0.59
N LYS A 51 -8.78 -15.69 1.89
CA LYS A 51 -8.69 -17.01 2.52
C LYS A 51 -10.00 -17.79 2.40
N SER A 52 -11.15 -17.14 2.59
CA SER A 52 -12.46 -17.76 2.55
C SER A 52 -12.75 -18.33 1.17
N GLU A 53 -12.46 -17.57 0.13
CA GLU A 53 -12.62 -17.99 -1.27
C GLU A 53 -11.68 -19.15 -1.62
N LEU A 54 -10.42 -19.09 -1.18
CA LEU A 54 -9.46 -20.20 -1.35
C LEU A 54 -9.92 -21.48 -0.66
N MET A 55 -10.40 -21.38 0.58
CA MET A 55 -10.89 -22.55 1.33
C MET A 55 -12.17 -23.12 0.71
N SER A 56 -13.07 -22.26 0.21
CA SER A 56 -14.27 -22.68 -0.52
C SER A 56 -13.90 -23.45 -1.80
N PHE A 57 -12.92 -22.96 -2.55
CA PHE A 57 -12.38 -23.67 -3.72
C PHE A 57 -11.82 -25.05 -3.36
N ILE A 58 -11.06 -25.16 -2.27
CA ILE A 58 -10.48 -26.43 -1.79
C ILE A 58 -11.59 -27.43 -1.44
N GLU A 59 -12.64 -26.98 -0.76
CA GLU A 59 -13.77 -27.81 -0.35
C GLU A 59 -14.60 -28.28 -1.56
N LEU A 60 -15.00 -27.36 -2.44
CA LEU A 60 -15.80 -27.65 -3.63
C LEU A 60 -15.13 -28.66 -4.56
N ASN A 61 -13.81 -28.54 -4.72
CA ASN A 61 -13.02 -29.45 -5.55
C ASN A 61 -12.51 -30.69 -4.78
N GLN A 62 -12.91 -30.87 -3.52
CA GLN A 62 -12.55 -32.01 -2.66
C GLN A 62 -11.05 -32.28 -2.58
N LEU A 63 -10.22 -31.23 -2.64
CA LEU A 63 -8.77 -31.38 -2.75
C LEU A 63 -8.15 -32.06 -1.52
N ALA A 64 -8.81 -31.96 -0.36
CA ALA A 64 -8.40 -32.65 0.88
C ALA A 64 -8.42 -34.19 0.76
N ARG A 65 -9.11 -34.76 -0.24
CA ARG A 65 -9.10 -36.21 -0.50
C ARG A 65 -7.85 -36.67 -1.24
N ILE A 66 -7.08 -35.74 -1.80
CA ILE A 66 -5.87 -36.05 -2.57
C ILE A 66 -4.69 -36.09 -1.59
N LYS A 67 -4.23 -37.31 -1.29
CA LYS A 67 -3.19 -37.58 -0.27
C LYS A 67 -1.92 -36.73 -0.45
N SER A 68 -1.49 -36.47 -1.69
CA SER A 68 -0.29 -35.66 -1.96
C SER A 68 -0.49 -34.16 -1.70
N ILE A 69 -1.72 -33.67 -1.69
CA ILE A 69 -2.06 -32.25 -1.50
C ILE A 69 -2.48 -31.96 -0.06
N LEU A 70 -3.03 -32.96 0.64
CA LEU A 70 -3.55 -32.82 2.01
C LEU A 70 -2.61 -32.08 2.99
N PRO A 71 -1.28 -32.36 3.05
CA PRO A 71 -0.40 -31.63 3.96
C PRO A 71 -0.34 -30.12 3.69
N VAL A 72 -0.42 -29.72 2.42
CA VAL A 72 -0.45 -28.31 2.03
C VAL A 72 -1.76 -27.68 2.51
N ILE A 73 -2.90 -28.36 2.30
CA ILE A 73 -4.22 -27.88 2.74
C ILE A 73 -4.28 -27.72 4.27
N GLU A 74 -3.75 -28.68 5.03
CA GLU A 74 -3.71 -28.60 6.49
C GLU A 74 -2.87 -27.40 6.97
N ASN A 75 -1.75 -27.09 6.29
CA ASN A 75 -0.94 -25.91 6.60
C ASN A 75 -1.65 -24.60 6.21
N LEU A 76 -2.32 -24.58 5.06
CA LEU A 76 -3.10 -23.43 4.59
C LEU A 76 -4.25 -23.11 5.56
N ALA A 77 -5.02 -24.11 5.97
CA ALA A 77 -6.15 -23.93 6.87
C ALA A 77 -5.72 -23.32 8.23
N ARG A 78 -4.58 -23.76 8.75
CA ARG A 78 -3.99 -23.27 10.01
C ARG A 78 -3.28 -21.93 9.88
N SER A 79 -2.93 -21.49 8.67
CA SER A 79 -2.25 -20.22 8.45
C SER A 79 -3.24 -19.05 8.61
N PRO A 80 -2.90 -17.99 9.35
CA PRO A 80 -3.78 -16.84 9.52
C PRO A 80 -3.99 -16.07 8.19
N LEU A 81 -2.99 -16.07 7.29
CA LEU A 81 -2.95 -15.35 6.00
C LEU A 81 -3.20 -13.84 6.13
N ASN A 82 -2.75 -13.05 5.15
CA ASN A 82 -2.90 -11.59 5.11
C ASN A 82 -2.44 -10.89 6.40
N VAL A 83 -1.44 -11.42 7.09
CA VAL A 83 -1.02 -10.94 8.42
C VAL A 83 0.11 -9.93 8.38
N LEU A 84 0.69 -9.67 7.20
CA LEU A 84 1.77 -8.69 7.09
C LEU A 84 1.22 -7.26 7.25
N PRO A 85 1.90 -6.40 8.03
CA PRO A 85 1.60 -4.97 8.06
C PRO A 85 1.67 -4.36 6.65
N THR A 86 0.88 -3.30 6.39
CA THR A 86 0.75 -2.61 5.10
C THR A 86 2.08 -2.39 4.40
N LYS A 87 3.07 -1.86 5.11
CA LYS A 87 4.41 -1.59 4.56
C LYS A 87 5.09 -2.83 3.98
N TYR A 88 5.00 -3.94 4.70
CA TYR A 88 5.64 -5.18 4.29
C TYR A 88 4.84 -5.85 3.18
N MET A 89 3.51 -5.77 3.22
CA MET A 89 2.67 -6.31 2.15
C MET A 89 2.91 -5.60 0.82
N ASN A 90 2.96 -4.27 0.80
CA ASN A 90 3.17 -3.51 -0.45
C ASN A 90 4.58 -3.71 -1.05
N THR A 91 5.56 -4.12 -0.24
CA THR A 91 6.93 -4.41 -0.70
C THR A 91 7.18 -5.91 -0.88
N HIS A 92 6.16 -6.75 -0.66
CA HIS A 92 6.25 -8.18 -0.83
C HIS A 92 6.45 -8.51 -2.31
N PRO A 93 7.48 -9.30 -2.68
CA PRO A 93 7.84 -9.50 -4.08
C PRO A 93 6.74 -10.21 -4.87
N LEU A 94 5.98 -11.13 -4.25
CA LEU A 94 4.86 -11.81 -4.92
C LEU A 94 3.74 -10.84 -5.32
N VAL A 95 3.41 -9.87 -4.45
CA VAL A 95 2.30 -8.93 -4.70
C VAL A 95 2.56 -8.14 -5.98
N GLY A 96 3.76 -7.54 -6.10
CA GLY A 96 4.15 -6.86 -7.33
C GLY A 96 4.36 -7.79 -8.52
N ALA A 97 4.86 -9.02 -8.30
CA ALA A 97 5.08 -9.99 -9.36
C ALA A 97 3.78 -10.40 -10.07
N SER A 98 2.65 -10.49 -9.36
CA SER A 98 1.35 -10.88 -9.94
C SER A 98 0.92 -9.99 -11.12
N GLU A 99 1.33 -8.72 -11.14
CA GLU A 99 1.07 -7.79 -12.24
C GLU A 99 2.30 -7.51 -13.12
N SER A 100 3.45 -8.11 -12.84
CA SER A 100 4.71 -7.82 -13.55
C SER A 100 4.98 -8.74 -14.76
N PHE A 101 3.97 -9.49 -15.22
CA PHE A 101 4.09 -10.38 -16.39
C PHE A 101 3.05 -10.09 -17.47
N LEU A 102 1.79 -9.87 -17.14
CA LEU A 102 0.75 -9.63 -18.15
C LEU A 102 0.88 -8.25 -18.84
N PRO A 103 0.76 -7.11 -18.12
CA PRO A 103 0.94 -5.80 -18.73
C PRO A 103 2.28 -5.63 -19.48
N PRO A 104 3.45 -6.05 -18.94
CA PRO A 104 4.71 -6.01 -19.70
C PRO A 104 4.71 -6.85 -20.98
N ASN A 105 4.13 -8.05 -20.97
CA ASN A 105 4.08 -8.88 -22.18
C ASN A 105 3.15 -8.28 -23.23
N LEU A 106 2.01 -7.70 -22.84
CA LEU A 106 1.13 -6.95 -23.76
C LEU A 106 1.80 -5.66 -24.27
N LEU A 107 2.71 -5.07 -23.49
CA LEU A 107 3.48 -3.90 -23.90
C LEU A 107 4.52 -4.24 -24.96
N LEU A 108 5.18 -5.39 -24.82
CA LEU A 108 6.21 -5.88 -25.73
C LEU A 108 5.63 -6.56 -26.97
N ASN A 109 4.54 -7.31 -26.77
CA ASN A 109 3.86 -8.12 -27.77
C ASN A 109 2.36 -7.78 -27.74
N PRO A 110 1.96 -6.59 -28.22
CA PRO A 110 0.55 -6.21 -28.26
C PRO A 110 -0.20 -7.12 -29.24
N THR A 111 -1.48 -7.35 -28.95
CA THR A 111 -2.35 -8.10 -29.87
C THR A 111 -2.62 -7.31 -31.14
N SER A 112 -3.11 -8.02 -32.17
CA SER A 112 -3.53 -7.40 -33.42
C SER A 112 -4.61 -6.34 -33.21
N LYS A 113 -5.58 -6.59 -32.31
CA LYS A 113 -6.64 -5.64 -31.98
C LYS A 113 -6.16 -4.45 -31.17
N MET A 114 -5.18 -4.65 -30.29
CA MET A 114 -4.51 -3.54 -29.61
C MET A 114 -3.82 -2.61 -30.64
N VAL A 115 -3.09 -3.18 -31.60
CA VAL A 115 -2.43 -2.42 -32.68
C VAL A 115 -3.43 -1.67 -33.54
N GLU A 116 -4.54 -2.30 -33.92
CA GLU A 116 -5.61 -1.68 -34.72
C GLU A 116 -6.26 -0.48 -34.00
N THR A 117 -6.72 -0.68 -32.76
CA THR A 117 -7.40 0.38 -31.99
C THR A 117 -6.46 1.53 -31.63
N ARG A 118 -5.20 1.21 -31.27
CA ARG A 118 -4.16 2.22 -31.12
C ARG A 118 -3.97 3.01 -32.41
N GLY A 119 -3.88 2.33 -33.56
CA GLY A 119 -3.72 2.94 -34.89
C GLY A 119 -4.82 3.96 -35.20
N LYS A 120 -6.09 3.65 -34.91
CA LYS A 120 -7.21 4.61 -35.08
C LYS A 120 -7.01 5.90 -34.29
N VAL A 121 -6.52 5.80 -33.05
CA VAL A 121 -6.22 6.99 -32.21
C VAL A 121 -4.97 7.71 -32.72
N THR A 122 -3.92 6.96 -33.08
CA THR A 122 -2.68 7.48 -33.67
C THR A 122 -2.96 8.33 -34.90
N ASP A 123 -3.83 7.86 -35.77
CA ASP A 123 -4.28 8.55 -36.98
C ASP A 123 -4.86 9.96 -36.72
N SER A 124 -5.67 10.11 -35.67
CA SER A 124 -6.21 11.40 -35.25
C SER A 124 -5.12 12.32 -34.67
N ILE A 125 -4.15 11.76 -33.95
CA ILE A 125 -2.99 12.50 -33.42
C ILE A 125 -2.13 12.99 -34.57
N VAL A 126 -1.77 12.11 -35.52
CA VAL A 126 -0.96 12.44 -36.71
C VAL A 126 -1.58 13.60 -37.47
N LYS A 127 -2.87 13.49 -37.84
CA LYS A 127 -3.58 14.56 -38.57
C LYS A 127 -3.58 15.88 -37.81
N THR A 128 -3.73 15.82 -36.49
CA THR A 128 -3.69 17.02 -35.65
C THR A 128 -2.30 17.67 -35.67
N LEU A 129 -1.24 16.88 -35.48
CA LEU A 129 0.13 17.37 -35.52
C LEU A 129 0.49 17.93 -36.90
N GLU A 130 0.13 17.25 -37.98
CA GLU A 130 0.35 17.70 -39.36
C GLU A 130 -0.36 19.02 -39.66
N TYR A 131 -1.63 19.15 -39.25
CA TYR A 131 -2.38 20.38 -39.43
C TYR A 131 -1.65 21.56 -38.76
N PHE A 132 -1.28 21.42 -37.48
CA PHE A 132 -0.64 22.52 -36.77
C PHE A 132 0.78 22.78 -37.27
N LEU A 133 1.51 21.75 -37.69
CA LEU A 133 2.82 21.92 -38.30
C LEU A 133 2.73 22.71 -39.62
N ALA A 134 1.73 22.42 -40.46
CA ALA A 134 1.51 23.12 -41.73
C ALA A 134 0.97 24.55 -41.59
N ASN A 135 0.43 24.91 -40.41
CA ASN A 135 -0.13 26.23 -40.11
C ASN A 135 0.70 27.00 -39.07
N ASP A 136 1.99 26.69 -38.95
CA ASP A 136 2.93 27.35 -38.03
C ASP A 136 2.40 27.46 -36.58
N PHE A 137 1.75 26.39 -36.12
CA PHE A 137 1.13 26.27 -34.80
C PHE A 137 0.07 27.35 -34.50
N THR A 138 -0.56 27.89 -35.56
CA THR A 138 -1.66 28.84 -35.46
C THR A 138 -2.98 28.22 -35.91
N ALA A 139 -4.09 28.64 -35.28
CA ALA A 139 -5.42 28.31 -35.74
C ALA A 139 -6.44 29.34 -35.23
N SER A 140 -7.40 29.72 -36.08
CA SER A 140 -8.45 30.68 -35.73
C SER A 140 -7.93 31.98 -35.08
N GLY A 141 -6.77 32.47 -35.54
CA GLY A 141 -6.13 33.68 -35.03
C GLY A 141 -5.41 33.52 -33.68
N GLN A 142 -5.34 32.31 -33.11
CA GLN A 142 -4.60 32.02 -31.88
C GLN A 142 -3.22 31.42 -32.22
N ASN A 143 -2.18 31.90 -31.54
CA ASN A 143 -0.86 31.27 -31.53
C ASN A 143 -0.84 30.22 -30.40
N LEU A 144 -0.56 28.96 -30.74
CA LEU A 144 -0.56 27.82 -29.83
C LEU A 144 0.84 27.21 -29.66
N GLU A 145 1.87 27.85 -30.20
CA GLU A 145 3.24 27.34 -30.25
C GLU A 145 3.76 26.89 -28.87
N GLN A 146 3.45 27.63 -27.80
CA GLN A 146 3.85 27.28 -26.42
C GLN A 146 3.44 25.86 -26.00
N HIS A 147 2.30 25.35 -26.50
CA HIS A 147 1.82 24.01 -26.17
C HIS A 147 2.61 22.94 -26.94
N PHE A 148 3.01 23.25 -28.18
CA PHE A 148 3.87 22.41 -29.00
C PHE A 148 5.32 22.43 -28.52
N GLN A 149 5.81 23.56 -28.01
CA GLN A 149 7.10 23.67 -27.32
C GLN A 149 7.15 22.70 -26.14
N LYS A 150 6.13 22.73 -25.27
CA LYS A 150 6.02 21.79 -24.14
C LYS A 150 5.98 20.33 -24.62
N PHE A 151 5.19 20.02 -25.64
CA PHE A 151 5.13 18.67 -26.20
C PHE A 151 6.49 18.20 -26.72
N ALA A 152 7.15 19.01 -27.56
CA ALA A 152 8.42 18.69 -28.17
C ALA A 152 9.55 18.52 -27.14
N ILE A 153 9.63 19.39 -26.14
CA ILE A 153 10.61 19.26 -25.04
C ILE A 153 10.39 17.95 -24.28
N ASN A 154 9.14 17.60 -23.94
CA ASN A 154 8.85 16.34 -23.25
C ASN A 154 9.10 15.10 -24.11
N MET A 155 9.15 15.24 -25.44
CA MET A 155 9.54 14.18 -26.38
C MET A 155 11.06 13.96 -26.43
N ILE A 156 11.87 14.83 -25.81
CA ILE A 156 13.31 14.62 -25.62
C ILE A 156 13.52 13.89 -24.29
N PHE A 157 14.07 12.68 -24.32
CA PHE A 157 14.11 11.77 -23.17
C PHE A 157 14.82 12.39 -21.96
N GLU A 158 15.94 13.06 -22.18
CA GLU A 158 16.83 13.64 -21.17
C GLU A 158 16.19 14.81 -20.41
N SER A 159 15.07 15.36 -20.88
CA SER A 159 14.36 16.45 -20.21
C SER A 159 13.68 16.01 -18.90
N SER A 160 13.16 14.79 -18.86
CA SER A 160 12.33 14.30 -17.76
C SER A 160 12.64 12.87 -17.32
N ASN A 161 13.33 12.08 -18.16
CA ASN A 161 13.57 10.64 -17.98
C ASN A 161 12.33 9.86 -17.55
N THR A 162 11.12 10.36 -17.82
CA THR A 162 9.90 9.81 -17.20
C THR A 162 9.24 8.78 -18.09
N TYR A 163 9.14 9.04 -19.40
CA TYR A 163 8.37 8.22 -20.33
C TYR A 163 9.30 7.46 -21.27
N PRO A 164 9.47 6.13 -21.10
CA PRO A 164 10.24 5.36 -22.07
C PRO A 164 9.55 5.38 -23.42
N GLY A 165 10.37 5.43 -24.48
CA GLY A 165 9.91 5.54 -25.86
C GLY A 165 9.94 6.95 -26.44
N THR A 166 10.31 7.98 -25.65
CA THR A 166 10.66 9.31 -26.18
C THR A 166 12.07 9.30 -26.82
N PHE A 167 12.44 10.39 -27.50
CA PHE A 167 13.65 10.44 -28.31
C PHE A 167 14.90 10.78 -27.49
N PRO A 168 15.95 9.95 -27.55
CA PRO A 168 17.28 10.35 -27.08
C PRO A 168 17.76 11.62 -27.81
N LEU A 169 18.37 12.54 -27.07
CA LEU A 169 18.86 13.82 -27.58
C LEU A 169 19.87 13.63 -28.72
N ASP A 170 20.71 12.60 -28.66
CA ASP A 170 21.67 12.30 -29.73
C ASP A 170 20.95 11.96 -31.05
N LYS A 171 19.82 11.25 -30.98
CA LYS A 171 18.98 10.94 -32.15
C LYS A 171 18.28 12.17 -32.68
N VAL A 172 17.79 13.04 -31.81
CA VAL A 172 17.19 14.33 -32.22
C VAL A 172 18.23 15.19 -32.93
N ASN A 173 19.43 15.32 -32.35
CA ASN A 173 20.51 16.16 -32.88
C ASN A 173 21.13 15.65 -34.18
N LYS A 174 21.04 14.34 -34.49
CA LYS A 174 21.49 13.79 -35.79
C LYS A 174 20.73 14.35 -36.99
N GLY A 175 19.48 14.76 -36.80
CA GLY A 175 18.67 15.37 -37.86
C GLY A 175 18.85 16.89 -38.01
N LEU A 176 19.67 17.51 -37.16
CA LEU A 176 19.85 18.96 -37.09
C LEU A 176 21.25 19.36 -37.56
N SER A 177 21.35 20.49 -38.26
CA SER A 177 22.64 21.12 -38.53
C SER A 177 23.35 21.48 -37.22
N ILE A 178 24.69 21.53 -37.22
CA ILE A 178 25.51 21.84 -36.03
C ILE A 178 25.00 23.09 -35.27
N ILE A 179 24.66 24.17 -35.98
CA ILE A 179 24.17 25.43 -35.39
C ILE A 179 22.77 25.33 -34.76
N ASN A 180 22.01 24.29 -35.09
CA ASN A 180 20.65 24.06 -34.63
C ASN A 180 20.56 22.88 -33.66
N GLN A 181 21.68 22.25 -33.28
CA GLN A 181 21.65 21.18 -32.28
C GLN A 181 21.11 21.71 -30.94
N ILE A 182 20.31 20.88 -30.28
CA ILE A 182 19.72 21.16 -28.98
C ILE A 182 20.75 20.85 -27.90
N ILE A 183 20.94 21.79 -26.98
CA ILE A 183 21.80 21.67 -25.80
C ILE A 183 20.91 21.84 -24.57
N LEU A 184 20.98 20.91 -23.63
CA LEU A 184 20.20 20.94 -22.39
C LEU A 184 20.99 21.62 -21.24
N PRO A 185 20.30 22.22 -20.24
CA PRO A 185 18.84 22.40 -20.16
C PRO A 185 18.33 23.46 -21.15
N ILE A 186 17.08 23.33 -21.59
CA ILE A 186 16.46 24.25 -22.53
C ILE A 186 15.05 24.61 -22.08
N ASP A 187 14.70 25.89 -22.17
CA ASP A 187 13.36 26.38 -21.83
C ASP A 187 12.44 26.47 -23.05
N SER A 188 13.02 26.65 -24.25
CA SER A 188 12.29 26.69 -25.52
C SER A 188 13.17 26.28 -26.70
N LEU A 189 12.56 25.61 -27.67
CA LEU A 189 13.18 25.25 -28.95
C LEU A 189 13.04 26.41 -29.93
N ASN A 190 14.05 26.62 -30.78
CA ASN A 190 13.87 27.50 -31.93
C ASN A 190 12.90 26.87 -32.96
N GLU A 191 12.42 27.66 -33.92
CA GLU A 191 11.42 27.20 -34.90
C GLU A 191 11.86 25.92 -35.65
N THR A 192 13.13 25.84 -36.06
CA THR A 192 13.69 24.68 -36.77
C THR A 192 13.71 23.45 -35.88
N GLN A 193 14.16 23.59 -34.63
CA GLN A 193 14.20 22.52 -33.64
C GLN A 193 12.79 22.02 -33.29
N LEU A 194 11.83 22.94 -33.08
CA LEU A 194 10.45 22.60 -32.77
C LEU A 194 9.84 21.79 -33.92
N LYS A 195 9.86 22.32 -35.15
CA LYS A 195 9.31 21.66 -36.34
C LYS A 195 9.94 20.28 -36.55
N HIS A 196 11.26 20.16 -36.34
CA HIS A 196 11.98 18.88 -36.43
C HIS A 196 11.47 17.83 -35.44
N VAL A 197 11.33 18.16 -34.14
CA VAL A 197 10.86 17.20 -33.13
C VAL A 197 9.39 16.81 -33.36
N ILE A 198 8.55 17.75 -33.80
CA ILE A 198 7.16 17.45 -34.20
C ILE A 198 7.14 16.49 -35.39
N GLN A 199 7.96 16.74 -36.42
CA GLN A 199 8.06 15.87 -37.59
C GLN A 199 8.56 14.47 -37.21
N MET A 200 9.60 14.36 -36.37
CA MET A 200 10.06 13.06 -35.85
C MET A 200 8.95 12.28 -35.13
N SER A 201 8.08 12.99 -34.38
CA SER A 201 6.93 12.37 -33.72
C SER A 201 5.90 11.85 -34.73
N ILE A 202 5.61 12.61 -35.78
CA ILE A 202 4.72 12.20 -36.86
C ILE A 202 5.28 10.99 -37.61
N ASP A 203 6.57 11.02 -37.95
CA ASP A 203 7.25 9.96 -38.70
C ASP A 203 7.23 8.65 -37.91
N LEU A 204 7.54 8.70 -36.60
CA LEU A 204 7.47 7.53 -35.73
C LEU A 204 6.04 7.00 -35.57
N LEU A 205 5.03 7.86 -35.52
CA LEU A 205 3.62 7.43 -35.45
C LEU A 205 3.15 6.74 -36.72
N LYS A 206 3.71 7.10 -37.88
CA LYS A 206 3.39 6.50 -39.19
C LYS A 206 4.21 5.25 -39.50
N ASP A 207 5.27 4.99 -38.75
CA ASP A 207 6.17 3.88 -39.00
C ASP A 207 5.48 2.55 -38.62
N PRO A 208 5.23 1.63 -39.58
CA PRO A 208 4.58 0.36 -39.31
C PRO A 208 5.41 -0.58 -38.41
N ILE A 209 6.73 -0.35 -38.28
CA ILE A 209 7.60 -1.14 -37.40
C ILE A 209 7.85 -0.47 -36.04
N ALA A 210 7.20 0.68 -35.76
CA ALA A 210 7.33 1.36 -34.48
C ALA A 210 6.84 0.47 -33.32
N LEU A 211 7.64 0.41 -32.26
CA LEU A 211 7.35 -0.41 -31.10
C LEU A 211 6.19 0.20 -30.30
N HIS A 212 5.40 -0.67 -29.68
CA HIS A 212 4.15 -0.26 -29.03
C HIS A 212 4.31 0.80 -27.95
N TYR A 213 5.31 0.66 -27.08
CA TYR A 213 5.59 1.64 -26.03
C TYR A 213 6.02 3.01 -26.57
N GLN A 214 6.64 3.09 -27.75
CA GLN A 214 7.05 4.36 -28.36
C GLN A 214 5.84 5.16 -28.83
N ILE A 215 4.88 4.48 -29.47
CA ILE A 215 3.60 5.08 -29.88
C ILE A 215 2.81 5.54 -28.65
N MET A 216 2.71 4.70 -27.62
CA MET A 216 1.97 5.05 -26.40
C MET A 216 2.64 6.18 -25.61
N ALA A 217 3.97 6.32 -25.65
CA ALA A 217 4.67 7.47 -25.10
C ALA A 217 4.25 8.78 -25.78
N ILE A 218 4.14 8.78 -27.11
CA ILE A 218 3.65 9.94 -27.86
C ILE A 218 2.21 10.25 -27.50
N HIS A 219 1.34 9.23 -27.37
CA HIS A 219 -0.04 9.43 -26.92
C HIS A 219 -0.08 10.08 -25.54
N ALA A 220 0.71 9.58 -24.58
CA ALA A 220 0.77 10.14 -23.23
C ALA A 220 1.25 11.61 -23.24
N GLN A 221 2.30 11.93 -24.01
CA GLN A 221 2.81 13.29 -24.13
C GLN A 221 1.86 14.23 -24.84
N PHE A 222 1.16 13.75 -25.86
CA PHE A 222 0.11 14.49 -26.56
C PHE A 222 -1.02 14.83 -25.59
N GLY A 223 -1.45 13.86 -24.78
CA GLY A 223 -2.44 14.09 -23.73
C GLY A 223 -1.96 15.10 -22.68
N TYR A 224 -0.72 15.00 -22.25
CA TYR A 224 -0.18 15.91 -21.23
C TYR A 224 -0.05 17.36 -21.74
N SER A 225 0.30 17.53 -23.01
CA SER A 225 0.76 18.81 -23.54
C SER A 225 -0.27 19.52 -24.43
N LEU A 226 -1.15 18.78 -25.13
CA LEU A 226 -1.96 19.31 -26.23
C LEU A 226 -3.47 19.14 -26.02
N ILE A 227 -3.96 17.96 -25.60
CA ILE A 227 -5.40 17.63 -25.62
C ILE A 227 -6.31 18.66 -24.91
N LYS A 228 -5.80 19.27 -23.83
CA LYS A 228 -6.55 20.23 -23.00
C LYS A 228 -6.63 21.63 -23.60
N PHE A 229 -5.89 21.87 -24.68
CA PHE A 229 -5.60 23.21 -25.20
C PHE A 229 -6.04 23.35 -26.64
N ILE A 230 -5.86 22.31 -27.47
CA ILE A 230 -6.16 22.35 -28.90
C ILE A 230 -7.26 21.35 -29.28
N PRO A 231 -8.08 21.64 -30.31
CA PRO A 231 -8.96 20.66 -30.93
C PRO A 231 -8.17 19.48 -31.53
N ILE A 232 -8.75 18.28 -31.48
CA ILE A 232 -8.23 17.11 -32.20
C ILE A 232 -8.97 16.99 -33.53
N PHE A 233 -8.24 16.97 -34.64
CA PHE A 233 -8.82 16.87 -35.97
C PHE A 233 -9.20 15.43 -36.29
N LYS A 234 -10.49 15.21 -36.58
CA LYS A 234 -11.13 13.89 -36.67
C LYS A 234 -11.02 13.31 -38.08
N GLN A 235 -10.99 11.98 -38.16
CA GLN A 235 -11.18 11.26 -39.42
C GLN A 235 -12.66 11.08 -39.78
N ASP A 236 -13.55 10.99 -38.78
CA ASP A 236 -14.93 10.57 -38.98
C ASP A 236 -15.92 11.47 -38.24
N THR A 237 -16.95 11.91 -38.97
CA THR A 237 -18.03 12.77 -38.49
C THR A 237 -19.26 11.96 -38.05
N LEU A 238 -19.31 10.67 -38.34
CA LEU A 238 -20.45 9.82 -38.01
C LEU A 238 -20.25 9.20 -36.62
N VAL A 239 -20.99 9.71 -35.66
CA VAL A 239 -21.06 9.11 -34.33
C VAL A 239 -22.14 8.04 -34.33
N THR A 240 -21.78 6.81 -33.96
CA THR A 240 -22.75 5.72 -33.77
C THR A 240 -23.01 5.60 -32.27
N GLN A 241 -23.90 6.45 -31.77
CA GLN A 241 -24.08 6.69 -30.34
C GLN A 241 -24.98 5.71 -29.62
N ASN A 242 -25.82 5.00 -30.36
CA ASN A 242 -26.91 4.26 -29.75
C ASN A 242 -26.31 3.14 -28.90
N ASP A 243 -26.40 3.35 -27.59
CA ASP A 243 -26.04 2.44 -26.49
C ASP A 243 -24.56 2.34 -26.07
N ASN A 244 -23.68 3.31 -26.38
CA ASN A 244 -22.37 3.36 -25.69
C ASN A 244 -22.52 3.98 -24.27
N PRO A 245 -22.36 3.19 -23.19
CA PRO A 245 -22.57 3.68 -21.82
C PRO A 245 -21.58 4.78 -21.42
N VAL A 246 -20.41 4.85 -22.04
CA VAL A 246 -19.40 5.86 -21.78
C VAL A 246 -19.87 7.23 -22.24
N TYR A 247 -20.37 7.31 -23.47
CA TYR A 247 -20.86 8.56 -24.04
C TYR A 247 -22.08 9.08 -23.27
N LYS A 248 -23.00 8.18 -22.92
CA LYS A 248 -24.14 8.52 -22.06
C LYS A 248 -23.67 9.11 -20.72
N LYS A 249 -22.73 8.46 -20.04
CA LYS A 249 -22.19 8.94 -18.77
C LYS A 249 -21.53 10.32 -18.89
N ILE A 250 -20.78 10.57 -19.95
CA ILE A 250 -20.11 11.85 -20.19
C ILE A 250 -21.13 12.96 -20.41
N VAL A 251 -22.13 12.73 -21.27
CA VAL A 251 -23.20 13.72 -21.52
C VAL A 251 -23.97 14.02 -20.23
N GLU A 252 -24.40 12.98 -19.51
CA GLU A 252 -25.12 13.14 -18.24
C GLU A 252 -24.32 13.98 -17.23
N GLU A 253 -23.04 13.66 -17.02
CA GLU A 253 -22.20 14.41 -16.09
C GLU A 253 -21.90 15.83 -16.57
N TYR A 254 -21.67 16.02 -17.88
CA TYR A 254 -21.39 17.33 -18.44
C TYR A 254 -22.60 18.25 -18.33
N THR A 255 -23.77 17.79 -18.76
CA THR A 255 -25.03 18.55 -18.67
C THR A 255 -25.41 18.84 -17.22
N ARG A 256 -25.19 17.89 -16.30
CA ARG A 256 -25.41 18.10 -14.86
C ARG A 256 -24.53 19.24 -14.31
N LYS A 257 -23.27 19.31 -14.74
CA LYS A 257 -22.32 20.32 -14.25
C LYS A 257 -22.43 21.66 -14.98
N TYR A 258 -22.80 21.63 -16.24
CA TYR A 258 -22.89 22.79 -17.15
C TYR A 258 -24.26 22.87 -17.84
N PRO A 259 -25.36 23.04 -17.08
CA PRO A 259 -26.71 22.97 -17.63
C PRO A 259 -27.03 24.07 -18.66
N THR A 260 -26.29 25.18 -18.63
CA THR A 260 -26.49 26.32 -19.54
C THR A 260 -25.78 26.20 -20.89
N VAL A 261 -24.94 25.18 -21.09
CA VAL A 261 -24.16 25.01 -22.33
C VAL A 261 -24.98 24.30 -23.44
N GLY A 262 -26.11 23.67 -23.08
CA GLY A 262 -27.04 23.09 -24.05
C GLY A 262 -26.58 21.77 -24.68
N VAL A 263 -25.62 21.07 -24.06
CA VAL A 263 -25.22 19.71 -24.47
C VAL A 263 -26.33 18.74 -24.07
N THR A 264 -26.91 18.04 -25.05
CA THR A 264 -27.98 17.05 -24.84
C THR A 264 -27.66 15.69 -25.43
N THR A 265 -26.78 15.66 -26.44
CA THR A 265 -26.27 14.47 -27.11
C THR A 265 -24.76 14.42 -27.01
N PHE A 266 -24.17 13.27 -27.34
CA PHE A 266 -22.71 13.20 -27.40
C PHE A 266 -22.18 13.89 -28.67
N GLU A 267 -23.00 14.13 -29.71
CA GLU A 267 -22.61 14.93 -30.87
C GLU A 267 -22.40 16.39 -30.44
N ASP A 268 -23.31 16.91 -29.61
CA ASP A 268 -23.18 18.27 -29.07
C ASP A 268 -21.88 18.42 -28.29
N PHE A 269 -21.56 17.44 -27.43
CA PHE A 269 -20.31 17.42 -26.68
C PHE A 269 -19.09 17.39 -27.61
N LEU A 270 -19.11 16.50 -28.62
CA LEU A 270 -18.04 16.37 -29.61
C LEU A 270 -17.87 17.60 -30.50
N SER A 271 -18.95 18.31 -30.81
CA SER A 271 -18.94 19.58 -31.54
C SER A 271 -18.30 20.67 -30.68
N LEU A 272 -18.65 20.70 -29.39
CA LEU A 272 -18.08 21.64 -28.43
C LEU A 272 -16.56 21.47 -28.27
N LEU A 273 -16.05 20.23 -28.29
CA LEU A 273 -14.60 19.97 -28.24
C LEU A 273 -13.81 20.64 -29.38
N ASN A 274 -14.45 20.92 -30.51
CA ASN A 274 -13.82 21.55 -31.67
C ASN A 274 -13.81 23.09 -31.60
N GLY A 275 -14.53 23.69 -30.65
CA GLY A 275 -14.61 25.13 -30.48
C GLY A 275 -13.32 25.76 -29.93
N TRP A 276 -13.28 27.09 -29.94
CA TRP A 276 -12.13 27.88 -29.46
C TRP A 276 -12.44 28.74 -28.22
N ASP A 277 -13.70 28.75 -27.78
CA ASP A 277 -14.16 29.52 -26.62
C ASP A 277 -13.85 28.81 -25.30
N GLU A 278 -14.24 29.45 -24.19
CA GLU A 278 -14.04 28.91 -22.85
C GLU A 278 -14.85 27.63 -22.58
N ASN A 279 -16.02 27.45 -23.22
CA ASN A 279 -16.82 26.23 -23.06
C ASN A 279 -16.13 25.05 -23.75
N ALA A 280 -15.53 25.26 -24.91
CA ALA A 280 -14.72 24.27 -25.61
C ALA A 280 -13.47 23.87 -24.82
N LYS A 281 -12.78 24.85 -24.22
CA LYS A 281 -11.63 24.57 -23.33
C LYS A 281 -12.04 23.74 -22.11
N LYS A 282 -13.19 24.04 -21.50
CA LYS A 282 -13.76 23.24 -20.40
C LYS A 282 -14.09 21.83 -20.87
N ALA A 283 -14.76 21.67 -22.02
CA ALA A 283 -15.10 20.36 -22.57
C ALA A 283 -13.85 19.49 -22.80
N ARG A 284 -12.77 20.06 -23.37
CA ARG A 284 -11.50 19.34 -23.59
C ARG A 284 -10.81 18.89 -22.30
N ARG A 285 -11.10 19.53 -21.18
CA ARG A 285 -10.54 19.19 -19.85
C ARG A 285 -11.49 18.35 -19.01
N PHE A 286 -12.75 18.25 -19.41
CA PHE A 286 -13.82 17.73 -18.57
C PHE A 286 -13.53 16.30 -18.07
N ILE A 287 -13.12 15.40 -18.97
CA ILE A 287 -12.86 14.01 -18.61
C ILE A 287 -11.72 13.88 -17.60
N CYS A 288 -10.58 14.51 -17.88
CA CYS A 288 -9.41 14.39 -17.01
C CYS A 288 -9.55 15.21 -15.72
N ASP A 289 -9.88 16.49 -15.83
CA ASP A 289 -9.82 17.44 -14.72
C ASP A 289 -11.04 17.36 -13.82
N GLU A 290 -12.20 16.99 -14.36
CA GLU A 290 -13.47 17.08 -13.65
C GLU A 290 -14.10 15.72 -13.37
N MET A 291 -14.20 14.84 -14.37
CA MET A 291 -14.74 13.50 -14.14
C MET A 291 -13.76 12.61 -13.36
N MET A 292 -12.45 12.81 -13.50
CA MET A 292 -11.44 12.01 -12.81
C MET A 292 -10.78 12.74 -11.64
N TYR A 293 -10.01 13.81 -11.87
CA TYR A 293 -9.24 14.46 -10.78
C TYR A 293 -10.12 15.07 -9.68
N GLN A 294 -11.37 15.46 -9.98
CA GLN A 294 -12.32 15.93 -8.96
C GLN A 294 -13.26 14.82 -8.44
N SER A 295 -13.13 13.59 -8.93
CA SER A 295 -13.90 12.46 -8.42
C SER A 295 -13.44 12.08 -7.01
N MET A 296 -14.35 11.47 -6.25
CA MET A 296 -14.05 10.93 -4.92
C MET A 296 -12.87 9.95 -4.91
N LEU A 297 -12.64 9.21 -5.99
CA LEU A 297 -11.47 8.33 -6.11
C LEU A 297 -10.14 9.10 -5.98
N TYR A 298 -10.07 10.29 -6.57
CA TYR A 298 -8.86 11.12 -6.59
C TYR A 298 -8.77 12.09 -5.40
N THR A 299 -9.89 12.42 -4.76
CA THR A 299 -9.98 13.48 -3.75
C THR A 299 -10.21 13.00 -2.32
N VAL A 300 -10.43 11.69 -2.09
CA VAL A 300 -10.71 11.14 -0.75
C VAL A 300 -9.62 11.48 0.28
N GLU A 301 -8.36 11.54 -0.16
CA GLU A 301 -7.23 11.95 0.68
C GLU A 301 -6.35 12.95 -0.09
N SER A 302 -5.94 14.04 0.55
CA SER A 302 -5.16 15.12 -0.10
C SER A 302 -3.79 14.66 -0.59
N HIS A 303 -3.13 13.78 0.15
CA HIS A 303 -1.84 13.18 -0.23
C HIS A 303 -1.98 11.95 -1.12
N ARG A 304 -3.19 11.40 -1.24
CA ARG A 304 -3.53 10.27 -2.12
C ARG A 304 -2.62 9.05 -1.92
N GLY A 305 -2.11 8.85 -0.71
CA GLY A 305 -1.20 7.74 -0.38
C GLY A 305 0.24 7.84 -0.89
N ARG A 306 0.72 8.96 -1.43
CA ARG A 306 2.07 9.03 -2.04
C ARG A 306 3.00 10.15 -1.60
N GLY A 307 4.30 9.91 -1.79
CA GLY A 307 5.37 10.88 -2.00
C GLY A 307 5.82 10.93 -3.48
N ASN A 308 6.91 11.63 -3.76
CA ASN A 308 7.57 11.57 -5.07
C ASN A 308 8.45 10.31 -5.15
N PRO A 309 8.78 9.79 -6.35
CA PRO A 309 9.85 8.80 -6.47
C PRO A 309 11.14 9.36 -5.87
N ASP A 310 11.91 8.51 -5.19
CA ASP A 310 13.26 8.84 -4.76
C ASP A 310 14.02 9.41 -5.96
N GLN A 311 14.51 10.65 -5.81
CA GLN A 311 15.00 11.44 -6.94
C GLN A 311 16.09 10.62 -7.67
N PHE A 312 15.79 10.23 -8.92
CA PHE A 312 16.72 9.63 -9.90
C PHE A 312 17.01 8.13 -9.83
N VAL A 313 16.20 7.28 -9.18
CA VAL A 313 16.32 5.83 -9.46
C VAL A 313 15.85 5.56 -10.89
N LEU A 314 16.78 5.17 -11.76
CA LEU A 314 16.49 4.83 -13.15
C LEU A 314 16.46 3.31 -13.33
N THR A 315 15.53 2.84 -14.16
CA THR A 315 15.34 1.42 -14.45
C THR A 315 15.11 1.17 -15.94
N ASN A 316 15.44 -0.04 -16.39
CA ASN A 316 15.00 -0.60 -17.66
C ASN A 316 14.09 -1.82 -17.48
N LYS A 317 13.78 -2.15 -16.23
CA LYS A 317 12.91 -3.26 -15.85
C LYS A 317 11.45 -2.82 -15.96
N LEU A 318 10.64 -3.73 -16.45
CA LEU A 318 9.19 -3.57 -16.58
C LEU A 318 8.48 -4.21 -15.38
N GLY A 319 7.23 -3.80 -15.16
CA GLY A 319 6.37 -4.27 -14.07
C GLY A 319 6.41 -3.39 -12.82
N VAL A 320 5.66 -3.81 -11.80
CA VAL A 320 5.33 -3.02 -10.60
C VAL A 320 5.99 -3.57 -9.33
N MET A 321 7.13 -4.25 -9.47
CA MET A 321 7.83 -4.88 -8.34
C MET A 321 8.58 -3.87 -7.48
N ARG A 322 8.03 -3.59 -6.28
CA ARG A 322 8.59 -2.61 -5.35
C ARG A 322 9.76 -3.11 -4.50
N ASN A 323 9.97 -4.42 -4.43
CA ASN A 323 10.99 -5.00 -3.56
C ASN A 323 12.39 -4.43 -3.84
N SER A 324 13.13 -4.15 -2.77
CA SER A 324 14.47 -3.55 -2.84
C SER A 324 15.57 -4.57 -3.16
N ASP A 325 15.33 -5.86 -2.90
CA ASP A 325 16.27 -6.92 -3.24
C ASP A 325 16.19 -7.21 -4.74
N SER A 326 17.29 -6.93 -5.44
CA SER A 326 17.41 -7.06 -6.88
C SER A 326 17.35 -8.52 -7.36
N SER A 327 17.55 -9.50 -6.47
CA SER A 327 17.44 -10.92 -6.83
C SER A 327 16.03 -11.28 -7.33
N TYR A 328 14.99 -10.67 -6.77
CA TYR A 328 13.59 -10.88 -7.21
C TYR A 328 13.29 -10.24 -8.56
N GLN A 329 14.07 -9.24 -8.97
CA GLN A 329 13.92 -8.58 -10.27
C GLN A 329 14.60 -9.35 -11.42
N ASN A 330 15.23 -10.48 -11.10
CA ASN A 330 15.73 -11.41 -12.10
C ASN A 330 14.58 -11.98 -12.91
N GLN A 331 14.82 -12.18 -14.21
CA GLN A 331 13.83 -12.67 -15.19
C GLN A 331 12.58 -11.79 -15.38
N LEU A 332 12.44 -10.66 -14.68
CA LEU A 332 11.43 -9.67 -15.05
C LEU A 332 11.69 -9.15 -16.47
N PRO A 333 10.63 -8.91 -17.26
CA PRO A 333 10.76 -8.31 -18.59
C PRO A 333 11.53 -6.98 -18.54
N ARG A 334 12.26 -6.67 -19.61
CA ARG A 334 13.09 -5.47 -19.70
C ARG A 334 13.07 -4.87 -21.11
N LEU A 335 13.24 -3.55 -21.22
CA LEU A 335 13.47 -2.88 -22.50
C LEU A 335 14.98 -2.80 -22.75
N GLU A 336 15.52 -3.73 -23.55
CA GLU A 336 16.97 -3.88 -23.72
C GLU A 336 17.66 -2.71 -24.44
N ALA A 337 16.98 -2.07 -25.39
CA ALA A 337 17.56 -1.04 -26.26
C ALA A 337 17.19 0.40 -25.88
N GLN A 338 16.66 0.61 -24.67
CA GLN A 338 16.15 1.92 -24.23
C GLN A 338 16.99 2.53 -23.11
N LEU A 339 17.04 3.86 -23.09
CA LEU A 339 17.59 4.62 -21.97
C LEU A 339 16.74 4.34 -20.72
N PRO A 340 17.37 4.20 -19.54
CA PRO A 340 16.64 3.89 -18.32
C PRO A 340 15.82 5.11 -17.85
N TRP A 341 14.59 4.87 -17.39
CA TRP A 341 13.62 5.90 -16.98
C TRP A 341 13.36 5.85 -15.47
N VAL A 342 12.72 6.88 -14.94
CA VAL A 342 12.38 7.00 -13.52
C VAL A 342 11.54 5.81 -13.06
N ASP A 343 12.04 5.10 -12.05
CA ASP A 343 11.37 3.97 -11.43
C ASP A 343 10.31 4.44 -10.43
N TRP A 344 9.06 4.49 -10.88
CA TRP A 344 7.92 4.89 -10.05
C TRP A 344 7.58 3.85 -8.96
N THR A 345 8.10 2.62 -9.04
CA THR A 345 7.95 1.63 -7.96
C THR A 345 8.71 2.05 -6.68
N LYS A 346 9.62 3.04 -6.80
CA LYS A 346 10.37 3.64 -5.68
C LYS A 346 9.68 4.86 -5.06
N CYS A 347 8.45 5.18 -5.44
CA CYS A 347 7.67 6.21 -4.73
C CYS A 347 7.46 5.82 -3.27
N GLU A 348 7.74 6.73 -2.34
CA GLU A 348 7.31 6.57 -0.96
C GLU A 348 5.77 6.49 -0.89
N PHE A 349 5.23 5.61 -0.05
CA PHE A 349 3.81 5.57 0.26
C PHE A 349 3.59 5.95 1.72
N ARG A 350 2.41 6.50 2.02
CA ARG A 350 2.07 6.89 3.40
C ARG A 350 1.28 5.79 4.09
N GLU A 351 1.81 5.29 5.21
CA GLU A 351 1.26 4.16 5.97
C GLU A 351 -0.12 4.48 6.60
N ASP A 352 -0.41 5.76 6.83
CA ASP A 352 -1.69 6.26 7.34
C ASP A 352 -2.80 6.35 6.27
N SER A 353 -2.47 6.14 4.99
CA SER A 353 -3.44 6.24 3.89
C SER A 353 -4.45 5.10 3.91
N LYS A 354 -5.74 5.45 3.96
CA LYS A 354 -6.85 4.50 3.81
C LYS A 354 -6.82 3.80 2.46
N ILE A 355 -6.42 4.49 1.40
CA ILE A 355 -6.31 3.91 0.06
C ILE A 355 -5.25 2.80 0.05
N VAL A 356 -4.05 3.10 0.55
CA VAL A 356 -2.95 2.12 0.58
C VAL A 356 -3.31 0.93 1.45
N ASN A 357 -3.87 1.19 2.64
CA ASN A 357 -4.30 0.14 3.56
C ASN A 357 -5.37 -0.76 2.91
N SER A 358 -6.32 -0.18 2.19
CA SER A 358 -7.39 -0.93 1.50
C SER A 358 -6.86 -1.81 0.36
N MET A 359 -5.98 -1.27 -0.50
CA MET A 359 -5.41 -2.05 -1.61
C MET A 359 -4.51 -3.17 -1.09
N THR A 360 -3.65 -2.89 -0.11
CA THR A 360 -2.74 -3.89 0.45
C THR A 360 -3.44 -4.95 1.30
N ALA A 361 -4.59 -4.64 1.91
CA ALA A 361 -5.42 -5.62 2.61
C ALA A 361 -5.95 -6.73 1.69
N THR A 362 -6.14 -6.42 0.40
CA THR A 362 -6.55 -7.36 -0.65
C THR A 362 -5.36 -7.87 -1.48
N GLU A 363 -4.13 -7.65 -1.00
CA GLU A 363 -2.89 -8.02 -1.72
C GLU A 363 -2.80 -7.40 -3.13
N THR A 364 -3.44 -6.25 -3.32
CA THR A 364 -3.33 -5.46 -4.55
C THR A 364 -2.09 -4.57 -4.46
N PRO A 365 -1.17 -4.59 -5.44
CA PRO A 365 -0.02 -3.69 -5.43
C PRO A 365 -0.47 -2.23 -5.53
N PHE A 366 0.16 -1.37 -4.74
CA PHE A 366 -0.03 0.08 -4.78
C PHE A 366 1.28 0.78 -5.11
N ILE A 367 1.29 1.55 -6.20
CA ILE A 367 2.51 2.25 -6.61
C ILE A 367 2.49 3.70 -6.13
N SER A 368 1.48 4.48 -6.50
CA SER A 368 1.51 5.92 -6.22
C SER A 368 0.16 6.65 -6.19
N SER A 369 -0.98 5.96 -6.34
CA SER A 369 -2.37 6.43 -6.54
C SER A 369 -2.86 6.28 -7.98
N PHE A 370 -4.17 6.50 -8.18
CA PHE A 370 -4.82 6.52 -9.49
C PHE A 370 -4.07 7.40 -10.49
N SER A 371 -3.80 6.82 -11.66
CA SER A 371 -2.85 7.37 -12.60
C SER A 371 -3.35 8.66 -13.25
N GLY A 372 -2.49 9.69 -13.26
CA GLY A 372 -2.73 10.89 -14.06
C GLY A 372 -2.60 10.61 -15.56
N THR A 373 -1.63 9.78 -15.96
CA THR A 373 -1.43 9.36 -17.35
C THR A 373 -2.66 8.63 -17.90
N THR A 374 -3.30 7.80 -17.07
CA THR A 374 -4.57 7.15 -17.45
C THR A 374 -5.67 8.16 -17.76
N SER A 375 -5.82 9.22 -16.97
CA SER A 375 -6.85 10.24 -17.23
C SER A 375 -6.61 11.00 -18.53
N LEU A 376 -5.35 11.25 -18.87
CA LEU A 376 -4.96 11.87 -20.14
C LEU A 376 -5.24 10.94 -21.33
N LEU A 377 -4.85 9.67 -21.25
CA LEU A 377 -5.04 8.70 -22.32
C LEU A 377 -6.52 8.36 -22.55
N LEU A 378 -7.32 8.25 -21.49
CA LEU A 378 -8.77 8.10 -21.58
C LEU A 378 -9.44 9.36 -22.17
N ASN A 379 -8.93 10.55 -21.86
CA ASN A 379 -9.42 11.76 -22.50
C ASN A 379 -9.11 11.77 -24.02
N ILE A 380 -7.93 11.32 -24.45
CA ILE A 380 -7.59 11.18 -25.88
C ILE A 380 -8.52 10.19 -26.56
N MET A 381 -8.76 9.04 -25.93
CA MET A 381 -9.66 8.01 -26.44
C MET A 381 -11.02 8.59 -26.81
N ILE A 382 -11.60 9.41 -25.93
CA ILE A 382 -12.91 10.03 -26.16
C ILE A 382 -12.82 11.23 -27.10
N SER A 383 -11.91 12.17 -26.85
CA SER A 383 -11.83 13.43 -27.58
C SER A 383 -11.43 13.24 -29.05
N SER A 384 -10.68 12.20 -29.36
CA SER A 384 -10.36 11.84 -30.74
C SER A 384 -11.57 11.30 -31.51
N ASN A 385 -12.57 10.75 -30.81
CA ASN A 385 -13.71 10.04 -31.37
C ASN A 385 -13.32 8.96 -32.41
N ALA A 386 -12.12 8.41 -32.31
CA ALA A 386 -11.62 7.43 -33.28
C ALA A 386 -12.12 6.00 -33.01
N LEU A 387 -12.58 5.74 -31.78
CA LEU A 387 -13.07 4.43 -31.32
C LEU A 387 -14.57 4.53 -31.06
N LYS A 388 -15.35 3.93 -31.95
CA LYS A 388 -16.80 4.14 -32.04
C LYS A 388 -17.58 3.25 -31.09
N THR A 389 -17.08 2.04 -30.85
CA THR A 389 -17.75 1.02 -30.04
C THR A 389 -17.17 0.95 -28.63
N LEU A 390 -17.97 0.45 -27.68
CA LEU A 390 -17.49 0.14 -26.33
C LEU A 390 -16.33 -0.87 -26.37
N GLU A 391 -16.40 -1.87 -27.25
CA GLU A 391 -15.38 -2.90 -27.40
C GLU A 391 -14.03 -2.31 -27.83
N GLU A 392 -14.01 -1.41 -28.82
CA GLU A 392 -12.79 -0.72 -29.24
C GLU A 392 -12.18 0.12 -28.10
N GLN A 393 -13.03 0.80 -27.32
CA GLN A 393 -12.59 1.60 -26.17
C GLN A 393 -12.02 0.71 -25.05
N GLN A 394 -12.61 -0.46 -24.82
CA GLN A 394 -12.10 -1.46 -23.87
C GLN A 394 -10.75 -2.05 -24.34
N ILE A 395 -10.59 -2.34 -25.64
CA ILE A 395 -9.28 -2.75 -26.18
C ILE A 395 -8.25 -1.63 -26.05
N TYR A 396 -8.63 -0.37 -26.27
CA TYR A 396 -7.71 0.75 -26.04
C TYR A 396 -7.36 0.93 -24.56
N LEU A 397 -8.27 0.63 -23.63
CA LEU A 397 -7.94 0.54 -22.20
C LEU A 397 -6.87 -0.54 -21.92
N VAL A 398 -6.84 -1.65 -22.66
CA VAL A 398 -5.73 -2.63 -22.57
C VAL A 398 -4.40 -2.01 -23.02
N ASN A 399 -4.38 -1.16 -24.04
CA ASN A 399 -3.17 -0.42 -24.45
C ASN A 399 -2.72 0.57 -23.35
N ILE A 400 -3.66 1.22 -22.66
CA ILE A 400 -3.35 2.09 -21.52
C ILE A 400 -2.78 1.26 -20.37
N MET A 401 -3.41 0.12 -20.05
CA MET A 401 -2.97 -0.78 -18.99
C MET A 401 -1.57 -1.33 -19.27
N SER A 402 -1.31 -1.83 -20.48
CA SER A 402 -0.01 -2.36 -20.88
C SER A 402 1.09 -1.30 -20.78
N TYR A 403 0.82 -0.06 -21.21
CA TYR A 403 1.81 1.01 -21.11
C TYR A 403 2.03 1.47 -19.66
N VAL A 404 0.96 1.84 -18.96
CA VAL A 404 1.07 2.47 -17.63
C VAL A 404 1.52 1.46 -16.58
N SER A 405 0.93 0.26 -16.55
CA SER A 405 1.33 -0.79 -15.60
C SER A 405 2.54 -1.58 -16.08
N GLY A 406 2.64 -1.85 -17.37
CA GLY A 406 3.80 -2.58 -17.90
C GLY A 406 5.11 -1.84 -17.72
N VAL A 407 5.13 -0.50 -17.81
CA VAL A 407 6.32 0.31 -17.51
C VAL A 407 6.60 0.47 -16.01
N GLY A 408 5.63 0.14 -15.15
CA GLY A 408 5.76 0.25 -13.70
C GLY A 408 5.35 1.61 -13.11
N PHE A 409 4.59 2.43 -13.84
CA PHE A 409 4.11 3.72 -13.33
C PHE A 409 3.03 3.56 -12.26
N HIS A 410 2.11 2.62 -12.48
CA HIS A 410 0.95 2.37 -11.62
C HIS A 410 0.51 0.90 -11.70
N SER A 411 -0.18 0.38 -10.69
CA SER A 411 -0.81 -0.94 -10.77
C SER A 411 -1.99 -0.96 -11.74
N MET A 412 -2.44 -2.16 -12.12
CA MET A 412 -3.62 -2.36 -12.96
C MET A 412 -4.86 -1.73 -12.34
N HIS A 413 -5.06 -1.84 -11.02
CA HIS A 413 -6.22 -1.23 -10.36
C HIS A 413 -6.21 0.30 -10.45
N GLU A 414 -5.03 0.92 -10.35
CA GLU A 414 -4.85 2.37 -10.48
C GLU A 414 -5.21 2.91 -11.88
N ILE A 415 -5.49 2.01 -12.84
CA ILE A 415 -5.90 2.28 -14.23
C ILE A 415 -7.36 1.86 -14.46
N LEU A 416 -7.72 0.62 -14.12
CA LEU A 416 -9.05 0.05 -14.35
C LEU A 416 -10.12 0.69 -13.45
N GLY A 417 -9.76 1.04 -12.20
CA GLY A 417 -10.69 1.65 -11.25
C GLY A 417 -11.32 2.95 -11.74
N PRO A 418 -10.51 3.96 -12.13
CA PRO A 418 -11.03 5.20 -12.72
C PRO A 418 -11.83 4.97 -14.01
N ALA A 419 -11.43 4.01 -14.84
CA ALA A 419 -12.14 3.70 -16.09
C ALA A 419 -13.55 3.13 -15.82
N ALA A 420 -13.67 2.21 -14.85
CA ALA A 420 -14.96 1.67 -14.43
C ALA A 420 -15.83 2.73 -13.72
N TRP A 421 -15.26 3.46 -12.76
CA TRP A 421 -16.02 4.36 -11.91
C TRP A 421 -16.46 5.65 -12.61
N CYS A 422 -15.52 6.32 -13.28
CA CYS A 422 -15.74 7.65 -13.85
C CYS A 422 -16.40 7.58 -15.22
N LEU A 423 -16.05 6.59 -16.04
CA LEU A 423 -16.47 6.51 -17.43
C LEU A 423 -17.46 5.38 -17.72
N ASN A 424 -17.69 4.46 -16.78
CA ASN A 424 -18.53 3.27 -17.02
C ASN A 424 -17.99 2.42 -18.19
N LEU A 425 -16.67 2.41 -18.40
CA LEU A 425 -16.00 1.66 -19.45
C LEU A 425 -15.97 0.15 -19.17
N ILE A 426 -16.07 -0.19 -17.88
CA ILE A 426 -16.29 -1.54 -17.39
C ILE A 426 -17.57 -1.50 -16.54
N PRO A 427 -18.54 -2.42 -16.77
CA PRO A 427 -19.73 -2.49 -15.95
C PRO A 427 -19.39 -2.66 -14.46
N ARG A 428 -20.06 -1.89 -13.59
CA ARG A 428 -19.77 -1.87 -12.14
C ARG A 428 -20.07 -3.18 -11.43
N ASP A 429 -21.00 -3.97 -11.96
CA ASP A 429 -21.31 -5.32 -11.49
C ASP A 429 -20.19 -6.33 -11.80
N LEU A 430 -19.41 -6.08 -12.86
CA LEU A 430 -18.26 -6.92 -13.24
C LEU A 430 -16.95 -6.45 -12.60
N TYR A 431 -16.78 -5.15 -12.41
CA TYR A 431 -15.60 -4.56 -11.76
C TYR A 431 -16.03 -3.55 -10.69
N PRO A 432 -16.36 -4.02 -9.47
CA PRO A 432 -16.87 -3.16 -8.42
C PRO A 432 -15.76 -2.24 -7.94
N ILE A 433 -16.08 -0.94 -7.86
CA ILE A 433 -15.19 0.08 -7.32
C ILE A 433 -15.89 0.73 -6.15
N GLU A 434 -15.21 0.72 -5.00
CA GLU A 434 -15.65 1.44 -3.82
C GLU A 434 -14.61 2.51 -3.48
N VAL A 435 -15.09 3.70 -3.11
CA VAL A 435 -14.20 4.75 -2.62
C VAL A 435 -13.84 4.40 -1.18
N PRO A 436 -12.55 4.32 -0.81
CA PRO A 436 -12.15 4.00 0.56
C PRO A 436 -12.72 4.99 1.57
N ASN A 437 -13.80 4.64 2.26
CA ASN A 437 -14.42 5.47 3.30
C ASN A 437 -13.95 5.04 4.71
N THR A 438 -13.70 3.73 4.89
CA THR A 438 -13.33 3.01 6.11
C THR A 438 -12.44 1.80 5.76
N LYS A 439 -11.74 1.22 6.75
CA LYS A 439 -10.82 0.07 6.53
C LYS A 439 -11.54 -1.24 6.12
N LEU A 440 -12.86 -1.34 6.30
CA LEU A 440 -13.60 -2.62 6.25
C LEU A 440 -14.41 -2.85 4.97
N GLU A 441 -14.58 -1.85 4.09
CA GLU A 441 -15.53 -1.94 2.97
C GLU A 441 -14.87 -2.07 1.59
N TYR A 442 -13.55 -1.97 1.46
CA TYR A 442 -12.94 -1.98 0.12
C TYR A 442 -12.94 -3.38 -0.51
N ARG A 443 -13.65 -3.53 -1.63
CA ARG A 443 -13.69 -4.77 -2.40
C ARG A 443 -12.41 -4.97 -3.21
N ALA A 444 -11.93 -6.21 -3.22
CA ALA A 444 -10.79 -6.62 -4.02
C ALA A 444 -11.06 -6.40 -5.53
N PRO A 445 -10.04 -6.04 -6.32
CA PRO A 445 -10.21 -5.89 -7.75
C PRO A 445 -10.47 -7.23 -8.43
N LEU A 446 -11.48 -7.27 -9.29
CA LEU A 446 -11.87 -8.47 -10.04
C LEU A 446 -11.28 -8.46 -11.45
N TYR A 447 -9.94 -8.54 -11.58
CA TYR A 447 -9.29 -8.41 -12.89
C TYR A 447 -9.77 -9.47 -13.89
N HIS A 448 -10.02 -10.70 -13.43
CA HIS A 448 -10.46 -11.78 -14.31
C HIS A 448 -11.78 -11.45 -15.00
N ASN A 449 -12.71 -10.78 -14.31
CA ASN A 449 -13.99 -10.40 -14.92
C ASN A 449 -13.78 -9.45 -16.10
N TYR A 450 -12.85 -8.50 -15.98
CA TYR A 450 -12.46 -7.65 -17.09
C TYR A 450 -11.74 -8.45 -18.18
N PHE A 451 -10.84 -9.36 -17.82
CA PHE A 451 -10.14 -10.22 -18.78
C PHE A 451 -11.09 -11.12 -19.57
N GLN A 452 -12.20 -11.56 -18.99
CA GLN A 452 -13.24 -12.29 -19.72
C GLN A 452 -13.98 -11.42 -20.74
N ILE A 453 -14.22 -10.14 -20.43
CA ILE A 453 -14.77 -9.19 -21.42
C ILE A 453 -13.79 -9.07 -22.58
N ILE A 454 -12.51 -8.81 -22.27
CA ILE A 454 -11.48 -8.66 -23.29
C ILE A 454 -11.30 -9.95 -24.10
N GLY A 455 -11.25 -11.12 -23.48
CA GLY A 455 -11.07 -12.39 -24.17
C GLY A 455 -12.19 -12.74 -25.15
N ARG A 456 -13.41 -12.22 -24.94
CA ARG A 456 -14.52 -12.37 -25.90
C ARG A 456 -14.32 -11.49 -27.14
N ILE A 457 -13.80 -10.29 -26.96
CA ILE A 457 -13.60 -9.33 -28.05
C ILE A 457 -12.20 -9.44 -28.68
N ASP A 458 -11.22 -10.02 -28.00
CA ASP A 458 -9.84 -10.20 -28.45
C ASP A 458 -9.28 -11.54 -27.96
N PRO A 459 -9.49 -12.64 -28.69
CA PRO A 459 -9.01 -13.96 -28.28
C PRO A 459 -7.48 -14.07 -28.14
N GLU A 460 -6.71 -13.25 -28.87
CA GLU A 460 -5.25 -13.20 -28.78
C GLU A 460 -4.79 -12.74 -27.40
N PHE A 461 -5.57 -11.88 -26.74
CA PHE A 461 -5.32 -11.46 -25.35
C PHE A 461 -5.27 -12.65 -24.39
N MET A 462 -6.16 -13.63 -24.56
CA MET A 462 -6.19 -14.82 -23.68
C MET A 462 -4.96 -15.70 -23.89
N GLN A 463 -4.42 -15.76 -25.11
CA GLN A 463 -3.15 -16.43 -25.36
C GLN A 463 -2.01 -15.74 -24.59
N VAL A 464 -1.89 -14.41 -24.73
CA VAL A 464 -0.85 -13.64 -24.01
C VAL A 464 -1.02 -13.76 -22.50
N ARG A 465 -2.25 -13.72 -21.98
CA ARG A 465 -2.55 -13.98 -20.56
C ARG A 465 -2.00 -15.33 -20.10
N ASN A 466 -2.28 -16.40 -20.84
CA ASN A 466 -1.85 -17.73 -20.47
C ASN A 466 -0.31 -17.87 -20.51
N GLU A 467 0.34 -17.28 -21.51
CA GLU A 467 1.80 -17.21 -21.61
C GLU A 467 2.43 -16.41 -20.45
N SER A 468 1.83 -15.28 -20.08
CA SER A 468 2.23 -14.47 -18.92
C SER A 468 2.05 -15.22 -17.60
N ASN A 469 0.96 -15.95 -17.42
CA ASN A 469 0.74 -16.77 -16.22
C ASN A 469 1.78 -17.90 -16.14
N ALA A 470 2.12 -18.54 -17.26
CA ALA A 470 3.19 -19.53 -17.30
C ALA A 470 4.55 -18.92 -16.94
N ALA A 471 4.86 -17.72 -17.43
CA ALA A 471 6.07 -16.98 -17.08
C ALA A 471 6.12 -16.60 -15.60
N PHE A 472 5.00 -16.17 -15.02
CA PHE A 472 4.87 -15.86 -13.60
C PHE A 472 5.12 -17.11 -12.73
N LEU A 473 4.51 -18.24 -13.06
CA LEU A 473 4.73 -19.51 -12.33
C LEU A 473 6.17 -20.00 -12.46
N LYS A 474 6.80 -19.81 -13.62
CA LYS A 474 8.22 -20.10 -13.81
C LYS A 474 9.08 -19.22 -12.91
N TRP A 475 8.85 -17.90 -12.92
CA TRP A 475 9.56 -16.97 -12.05
C TRP A 475 9.37 -17.30 -10.56
N TYR A 476 8.16 -17.71 -10.15
CA TYR A 476 7.89 -18.14 -8.78
C TYR A 476 8.82 -19.29 -8.36
N ARG A 477 8.97 -20.31 -9.21
CA ARG A 477 9.80 -21.50 -8.94
C ARG A 477 11.30 -21.23 -9.03
N GLU A 478 11.73 -20.45 -10.02
CA GLU A 478 13.15 -20.28 -10.34
C GLU A 478 13.78 -19.07 -9.65
N VAL A 479 12.98 -18.07 -9.25
CA VAL A 479 13.47 -16.81 -8.68
C VAL A 479 12.92 -16.60 -7.28
N TYR A 480 11.61 -16.62 -7.08
CA TYR A 480 11.06 -16.33 -5.74
C TYR A 480 11.43 -17.40 -4.72
N PHE A 481 11.11 -18.67 -5.00
CA PHE A 481 11.29 -19.75 -4.04
C PHE A 481 12.77 -19.94 -3.61
N PRO A 482 13.77 -19.90 -4.51
CA PRO A 482 15.17 -20.03 -4.12
C PRO A 482 15.71 -18.84 -3.31
N ASN A 483 15.12 -17.65 -3.48
CA ASN A 483 15.52 -16.44 -2.76
C ASN A 483 14.62 -16.13 -1.56
N LEU A 484 13.62 -16.98 -1.28
CA LEU A 484 12.61 -16.77 -0.24
C LEU A 484 13.26 -16.50 1.12
N ILE A 485 12.96 -15.33 1.68
CA ILE A 485 13.34 -14.96 3.05
C ILE A 485 12.13 -15.16 3.94
N MET A 486 12.25 -16.07 4.92
CA MET A 486 11.19 -16.31 5.90
C MET A 486 10.86 -15.04 6.68
N THR A 487 9.57 -14.76 6.85
CA THR A 487 9.08 -13.63 7.62
C THR A 487 9.53 -13.76 9.08
N SER A 488 10.11 -12.70 9.61
CA SER A 488 10.58 -12.73 10.99
C SER A 488 9.42 -12.72 11.98
N TYR A 489 9.59 -13.49 13.05
CA TYR A 489 8.61 -13.58 14.14
C TYR A 489 8.14 -12.23 14.70
N PRO A 490 8.99 -11.21 14.94
CA PRO A 490 8.51 -9.89 15.37
C PRO A 490 7.58 -9.21 14.36
N LYS A 491 7.84 -9.34 13.05
CA LYS A 491 6.99 -8.75 12.01
C LYS A 491 5.63 -9.44 11.97
N LEU A 492 5.64 -10.78 12.01
CA LEU A 492 4.43 -11.59 12.05
C LEU A 492 3.59 -11.27 13.30
N PHE A 493 4.22 -11.25 14.46
CA PHE A 493 3.59 -10.94 15.74
C PHE A 493 2.94 -9.56 15.76
N LYS A 494 3.67 -8.55 15.27
CA LYS A 494 3.16 -7.18 15.11
C LYS A 494 1.90 -7.17 14.25
N GLY A 495 1.96 -7.79 13.06
CA GLY A 495 0.86 -7.79 12.11
C GLY A 495 -0.39 -8.57 12.57
N ILE A 496 -0.22 -9.69 13.28
CA ILE A 496 -1.34 -10.42 13.91
C ILE A 496 -2.03 -9.54 14.95
N LEU A 497 -1.27 -8.85 15.80
CA LEU A 497 -1.83 -7.96 16.82
C LEU A 497 -2.54 -6.77 16.19
N GLU A 498 -1.86 -6.01 15.34
CA GLU A 498 -2.41 -4.81 14.71
C GLU A 498 -3.67 -5.14 13.92
N LYS A 499 -3.62 -6.12 13.00
CA LYS A 499 -4.80 -6.48 12.20
C LYS A 499 -5.90 -7.13 13.03
N GLY A 500 -5.54 -7.98 13.98
CA GLY A 500 -6.51 -8.61 14.87
C GLY A 500 -7.28 -7.58 15.69
N ILE A 501 -6.60 -6.56 16.22
CA ILE A 501 -7.21 -5.45 16.95
C ILE A 501 -8.04 -4.57 16.01
N GLU A 502 -7.45 -4.12 14.91
CA GLU A 502 -8.08 -3.18 13.97
C GLU A 502 -9.35 -3.75 13.34
N ASN A 503 -9.33 -5.04 12.98
CA ASN A 503 -10.46 -5.72 12.35
C ASN A 503 -11.39 -6.40 13.36
N GLN A 504 -11.04 -6.40 14.66
CA GLN A 504 -11.74 -7.15 15.71
C GLN A 504 -11.85 -8.65 15.38
N GLU A 505 -10.77 -9.23 14.87
CA GLU A 505 -10.68 -10.63 14.47
C GLU A 505 -10.12 -11.50 15.61
N ASP A 506 -10.98 -11.92 16.54
CA ASP A 506 -10.60 -12.76 17.69
C ASP A 506 -9.87 -14.04 17.26
N SER A 507 -10.28 -14.63 16.13
CA SER A 507 -9.65 -15.84 15.58
C SER A 507 -8.18 -15.60 15.19
N LEU A 508 -7.87 -14.43 14.63
CA LEU A 508 -6.51 -14.03 14.29
C LEU A 508 -5.67 -13.81 15.55
N ILE A 509 -6.22 -13.11 16.55
CA ILE A 509 -5.55 -12.88 17.84
C ILE A 509 -5.29 -14.20 18.57
N SER A 510 -6.22 -15.14 18.52
CA SER A 510 -6.07 -16.46 19.16
C SER A 510 -4.89 -17.25 18.60
N PHE A 511 -4.44 -16.95 17.37
CA PHE A 511 -3.25 -17.56 16.77
C PHE A 511 -1.97 -17.26 17.57
N LEU A 512 -1.95 -16.18 18.37
CA LEU A 512 -0.85 -15.89 19.28
C LEU A 512 -0.67 -16.98 20.34
N ASN A 513 -1.72 -17.73 20.68
CA ASN A 513 -1.59 -18.89 21.56
C ASN A 513 -0.75 -20.01 20.92
N VAL A 514 -0.79 -20.16 19.59
CA VAL A 514 0.08 -21.11 18.87
C VAL A 514 1.51 -20.60 18.90
N PHE A 515 1.69 -19.30 18.72
CA PHE A 515 3.00 -18.64 18.67
C PHE A 515 3.81 -18.81 19.97
N PHE A 516 3.17 -18.71 21.14
CA PHE A 516 3.83 -18.85 22.45
C PHE A 516 3.93 -20.29 22.97
N LYS A 517 3.36 -21.28 22.27
CA LYS A 517 3.58 -22.71 22.59
C LYS A 517 4.96 -23.23 22.18
N ILE A 518 5.77 -22.38 21.53
CA ILE A 518 7.11 -22.69 21.06
C ILE A 518 8.13 -22.27 22.12
N PRO A 519 9.13 -23.12 22.45
CA PRO A 519 10.29 -22.69 23.22
C PRO A 519 11.00 -21.54 22.51
N MET A 520 10.96 -20.34 23.10
CA MET A 520 11.57 -19.15 22.50
C MET A 520 12.89 -18.79 23.14
N GLU A 521 13.87 -18.45 22.29
CA GLU A 521 15.10 -17.84 22.75
C GLU A 521 14.82 -16.53 23.51
N LYS A 522 15.55 -16.31 24.60
CA LYS A 522 15.39 -15.14 25.47
C LYS A 522 15.45 -13.80 24.71
N ASN A 523 16.30 -13.71 23.68
CA ASN A 523 16.44 -12.50 22.89
C ASN A 523 15.24 -12.26 21.97
N LEU A 524 14.69 -13.32 21.37
CA LEU A 524 13.48 -13.23 20.57
C LEU A 524 12.29 -12.82 21.44
N TYR A 525 12.12 -13.46 22.61
CA TYR A 525 11.08 -13.11 23.58
C TYR A 525 11.13 -11.62 23.96
N LYS A 526 12.32 -11.08 24.23
CA LYS A 526 12.54 -9.63 24.47
C LYS A 526 12.15 -8.73 23.29
N LYS A 527 12.32 -9.19 22.04
CA LYS A 527 11.90 -8.42 20.86
C LYS A 527 10.38 -8.39 20.75
N LEU A 528 9.73 -9.53 20.96
CA LEU A 528 8.26 -9.62 20.95
C LEU A 528 7.64 -8.77 22.06
N LEU A 529 8.25 -8.76 23.25
CA LEU A 529 7.89 -7.89 24.36
C LEU A 529 7.85 -6.41 23.97
N ARG A 530 8.88 -5.94 23.24
CA ARG A 530 8.94 -4.55 22.76
C ARG A 530 7.83 -4.27 21.77
N VAL A 531 7.64 -5.16 20.80
CA VAL A 531 6.55 -5.04 19.81
C VAL A 531 5.18 -4.98 20.50
N PHE A 532 4.92 -5.84 21.49
CA PHE A 532 3.67 -5.79 22.25
C PHE A 532 3.51 -4.47 23.01
N ALA A 533 4.57 -3.98 23.65
CA ALA A 533 4.53 -2.70 24.37
C ALA A 533 4.22 -1.53 23.43
N ASP A 534 4.83 -1.50 22.24
CA ASP A 534 4.58 -0.47 21.23
C ASP A 534 3.09 -0.44 20.83
N VAL A 535 2.50 -1.62 20.54
CA VAL A 535 1.07 -1.74 20.19
C VAL A 535 0.16 -1.46 21.39
N TYR A 536 0.57 -1.82 22.60
CA TYR A 536 -0.25 -1.68 23.81
C TYR A 536 -0.63 -0.22 24.11
N TYR A 537 0.30 0.71 23.98
CA TYR A 537 0.01 2.11 24.28
C TYR A 537 -0.93 2.75 23.27
N GLU A 538 -0.94 2.25 22.03
CA GLU A 538 -1.83 2.72 20.96
C GLU A 538 -3.23 2.10 21.07
N HIS A 539 -3.35 0.87 21.56
CA HIS A 539 -4.58 0.07 21.54
C HIS A 539 -4.98 -0.49 22.92
N LYS A 540 -4.75 0.29 23.97
CA LYS A 540 -4.94 -0.17 25.36
C LYS A 540 -6.35 -0.73 25.61
N SER A 541 -7.39 0.00 25.21
CA SER A 541 -8.80 -0.40 25.44
C SER A 541 -9.16 -1.73 24.77
N GLU A 542 -8.68 -1.94 23.56
CA GLU A 542 -8.93 -3.13 22.76
C GLU A 542 -8.20 -4.32 23.36
N ILE A 543 -6.96 -4.13 23.81
CA ILE A 543 -6.19 -5.16 24.51
C ILE A 543 -6.83 -5.52 25.85
N ASP A 544 -7.32 -4.54 26.62
CA ASP A 544 -8.10 -4.80 27.85
C ASP A 544 -9.27 -5.76 27.55
N LYS A 545 -10.02 -5.47 26.48
CA LYS A 545 -11.14 -6.31 26.03
C LYS A 545 -10.67 -7.72 25.66
N ILE A 546 -9.64 -7.85 24.82
CA ILE A 546 -9.09 -9.14 24.36
C ILE A 546 -8.72 -10.06 25.53
N LEU A 547 -8.12 -9.49 26.57
CA LEU A 547 -7.68 -10.25 27.75
C LEU A 547 -8.86 -10.63 28.66
N ASN A 548 -9.85 -9.75 28.79
CA ASN A 548 -11.07 -10.00 29.56
C ASN A 548 -11.95 -11.06 28.90
N ASP A 549 -12.05 -11.04 27.57
CA ASP A 549 -12.85 -11.98 26.76
C ASP A 549 -12.20 -13.37 26.64
N LYS A 550 -11.01 -13.55 27.24
CA LYS A 550 -10.26 -14.82 27.25
C LYS A 550 -9.90 -15.36 25.86
N ILE A 551 -9.69 -14.48 24.89
CA ILE A 551 -9.21 -14.85 23.55
C ILE A 551 -7.80 -15.46 23.64
N LEU A 552 -6.95 -14.90 24.51
CA LEU A 552 -5.64 -15.46 24.84
C LEU A 552 -5.76 -16.40 26.04
N SER A 553 -5.10 -17.56 25.95
CA SER A 553 -5.09 -18.54 27.03
C SER A 553 -4.44 -17.98 28.30
N ASP A 554 -4.79 -18.51 29.47
CA ASP A 554 -4.32 -17.99 30.77
C ASP A 554 -2.80 -18.13 30.94
N ASP A 555 -2.19 -19.11 30.26
CA ASP A 555 -0.75 -19.34 30.18
C ASP A 555 -0.05 -18.52 29.08
N ASN A 556 -0.79 -17.71 28.31
CA ASN A 556 -0.19 -16.89 27.27
C ASN A 556 0.67 -15.76 27.88
N PRO A 557 1.96 -15.68 27.55
CA PRO A 557 2.86 -14.67 28.11
C PRO A 557 2.38 -13.22 27.93
N ILE A 558 1.58 -12.91 26.90
CA ILE A 558 1.00 -11.57 26.71
C ILE A 558 0.19 -11.10 27.94
N ARG A 559 -0.52 -11.99 28.64
CA ARG A 559 -1.28 -11.62 29.85
C ARG A 559 -0.37 -11.06 30.93
N GLU A 560 0.75 -11.74 31.14
CA GLU A 560 1.78 -11.34 32.08
C GLU A 560 2.46 -10.02 31.65
N MET A 561 2.70 -9.85 30.35
CA MET A 561 3.23 -8.60 29.78
C MET A 561 2.30 -7.42 30.03
N TYR A 562 1.01 -7.62 29.80
CA TYR A 562 -0.02 -6.62 30.03
C TYR A 562 -0.07 -6.17 31.49
N SER A 563 -0.03 -7.12 32.44
CA SER A 563 0.02 -6.79 33.87
C SER A 563 1.24 -5.91 34.22
N ILE A 564 2.40 -6.19 33.62
CA ILE A 564 3.62 -5.36 33.80
C ILE A 564 3.42 -3.94 33.27
N LEU A 565 2.83 -3.78 32.08
CA LEU A 565 2.60 -2.47 31.47
C LEU A 565 1.51 -1.66 32.18
N GLN A 566 0.46 -2.31 32.68
CA GLN A 566 -0.54 -1.66 33.53
C GLN A 566 0.12 -1.10 34.81
N MET A 567 0.96 -1.89 35.47
CA MET A 567 1.68 -1.44 36.66
C MET A 567 2.59 -0.25 36.35
N ALA A 568 3.36 -0.30 35.26
CA ALA A 568 4.20 0.83 34.82
C ALA A 568 3.39 2.11 34.58
N ALA A 569 2.26 2.01 33.88
CA ALA A 569 1.37 3.15 33.63
C ALA A 569 0.75 3.72 34.93
N ILE A 570 0.47 2.87 35.93
CA ILE A 570 0.02 3.35 37.23
C ILE A 570 1.14 4.12 37.94
N PHE A 571 2.39 3.62 37.91
CA PHE A 571 3.52 4.36 38.48
C PHE A 571 3.76 5.71 37.79
N ASP A 572 3.69 5.76 36.46
CA ASP A 572 3.85 7.01 35.70
C ASP A 572 2.71 7.99 35.99
N LYS A 573 1.47 7.50 36.07
CA LYS A 573 0.30 8.32 36.42
C LYS A 573 0.36 8.85 37.85
N VAL A 574 0.81 8.03 38.79
CA VAL A 574 1.06 8.44 40.16
C VAL A 574 2.17 9.50 40.19
N ASN A 575 3.25 9.36 39.41
CA ASN A 575 4.27 10.40 39.27
C ASN A 575 3.76 11.70 38.60
N SER A 576 2.79 11.62 37.68
CA SER A 576 2.32 12.78 36.90
C SER A 576 1.14 13.54 37.52
N GLU A 577 0.13 12.85 38.05
CA GLU A 577 -1.05 13.47 38.71
C GLU A 577 -0.68 14.00 40.09
N TYR A 578 0.32 13.40 40.73
CA TYR A 578 0.90 13.89 41.98
C TYR A 578 2.19 14.67 41.73
N ARG A 579 2.22 15.46 40.64
CA ARG A 579 3.11 16.64 40.52
C ARG A 579 2.94 17.63 41.68
N ASN A 580 2.01 17.38 42.61
CA ASN A 580 2.09 17.84 43.98
C ASN A 580 3.14 17.05 44.76
N ASN A 581 4.37 17.12 44.23
CA ASN A 581 5.62 16.89 44.91
C ASN A 581 6.07 15.45 45.10
N LEU A 582 5.25 14.40 44.93
CA LEU A 582 5.66 13.01 45.15
C LEU A 582 6.41 12.40 43.93
N SER A 583 7.68 12.03 44.12
CA SER A 583 8.52 11.28 43.19
C SER A 583 8.75 9.86 43.69
N PHE A 584 8.55 8.88 42.81
CA PHE A 584 8.74 7.46 43.11
C PHE A 584 10.07 7.00 42.49
N ASP A 585 11.12 6.91 43.31
CA ASP A 585 12.47 6.51 42.89
C ASP A 585 12.84 5.13 43.44
N ARG A 586 13.47 4.30 42.60
CA ARG A 586 13.86 2.92 42.93
C ARG A 586 15.30 2.92 43.46
N ARG A 587 15.47 2.74 44.78
CA ARG A 587 16.80 2.63 45.41
C ARG A 587 16.94 1.38 46.27
N GLY A 588 17.50 0.32 45.68
CA GLY A 588 17.72 -0.94 46.39
C GLY A 588 16.39 -1.61 46.79
N ARG A 589 16.11 -1.72 48.09
CA ARG A 589 14.95 -2.44 48.67
C ARG A 589 13.77 -1.55 49.01
N TYR A 590 13.87 -0.28 48.68
CA TYR A 590 12.87 0.70 49.02
C TYR A 590 12.34 1.29 47.72
N ILE A 591 11.02 1.38 47.61
CA ILE A 591 10.40 2.39 46.76
C ILE A 591 10.48 3.66 47.59
N MET A 592 11.38 4.57 47.24
CA MET A 592 11.38 5.88 47.88
C MET A 592 10.25 6.68 47.27
N ILE A 593 9.36 7.14 48.14
CA ILE A 593 8.34 8.12 47.80
C ILE A 593 8.83 9.42 48.44
N SER A 594 9.40 10.32 47.63
CA SER A 594 9.95 11.61 48.07
C SER A 594 8.98 12.74 47.74
N SER A 595 8.71 13.66 48.66
CA SER A 595 7.90 14.85 48.37
C SER A 595 8.68 16.17 48.52
N GLU A 596 8.75 16.98 47.45
CA GLU A 596 9.31 18.35 47.48
C GLU A 596 8.56 19.33 48.41
N GLU A 597 7.27 19.12 48.76
CA GLU A 597 6.48 20.07 49.58
C GLU A 597 6.50 19.78 51.08
N LEU A 598 7.09 18.66 51.51
CA LEU A 598 7.16 18.33 52.93
C LEU A 598 8.42 18.91 53.60
N SER A 599 9.16 19.77 52.89
CA SER A 599 10.27 20.56 53.43
C SER A 599 9.83 21.90 54.05
N ASP A 600 8.60 22.35 53.80
CA ASP A 600 8.11 23.60 54.39
C ASP A 600 7.52 23.32 55.77
N GLU A 601 7.96 24.11 56.76
CA GLU A 601 7.52 24.01 58.15
C GLU A 601 5.99 24.01 58.24
N PHE A 602 5.47 23.21 59.18
CA PHE A 602 4.05 23.10 59.51
C PHE A 602 3.52 24.39 60.18
N THR A 603 3.61 25.53 59.48
CA THR A 603 3.09 26.82 59.87
C THR A 603 2.45 27.49 58.64
N GLU A 604 1.16 27.21 58.50
CA GLU A 604 0.13 27.97 57.77
C GLU A 604 -0.08 27.81 56.24
N ILE A 605 -1.35 27.48 55.92
CA ILE A 605 -2.12 27.54 54.66
C ILE A 605 -1.64 26.65 53.49
N GLY A 606 -1.92 25.36 53.60
CA GLY A 606 -2.07 24.39 52.50
C GLY A 606 -3.27 23.47 52.78
N PRO A 607 -3.75 22.66 51.81
CA PRO A 607 -4.96 21.84 52.01
C PRO A 607 -4.79 20.95 53.24
N PRO A 608 -5.86 20.74 54.05
CA PRO A 608 -5.75 20.05 55.32
C PRO A 608 -5.08 18.70 55.12
N LEU A 609 -4.23 18.27 56.07
CA LEU A 609 -3.56 16.96 56.06
C LEU A 609 -4.52 15.83 55.62
N ALA A 610 -5.79 15.90 56.02
CA ALA A 610 -6.86 14.98 55.63
C ALA A 610 -7.08 14.86 54.11
N GLU A 611 -7.00 15.95 53.35
CA GLU A 611 -7.19 15.95 51.89
C GLU A 611 -5.99 15.31 51.19
N LYS A 612 -4.74 15.68 51.57
CA LYS A 612 -3.52 15.04 51.05
C LYS A 612 -3.45 13.54 51.40
N THR A 613 -3.93 13.18 52.59
CA THR A 613 -4.02 11.79 53.05
C THR A 613 -5.04 11.00 52.24
N ALA A 614 -6.20 11.57 51.94
CA ALA A 614 -7.25 10.92 51.14
C ALA A 614 -6.78 10.66 49.70
N THR A 615 -6.10 11.62 49.09
CA THR A 615 -5.55 11.47 47.72
C THR A 615 -4.47 10.37 47.69
N LEU A 616 -3.54 10.35 48.65
CA LEU A 616 -2.55 9.27 48.77
C LEU A 616 -3.19 7.90 49.03
N THR A 617 -4.21 7.84 49.90
CA THR A 617 -4.96 6.60 50.19
C THR A 617 -5.57 6.04 48.91
N GLU A 618 -6.16 6.89 48.07
CA GLU A 618 -6.78 6.48 46.81
C GLU A 618 -5.75 6.04 45.76
N ALA A 619 -4.57 6.67 45.70
CA ALA A 619 -3.45 6.17 44.88
C ALA A 619 -2.96 4.80 45.34
N LEU A 620 -2.81 4.60 46.65
CA LEU A 620 -2.36 3.33 47.22
C LEU A 620 -3.39 2.20 47.00
N ARG A 621 -4.69 2.51 46.99
CA ARG A 621 -5.75 1.56 46.58
C ARG A 621 -5.62 1.15 45.12
N LYS A 622 -5.37 2.11 44.24
CA LYS A 622 -5.25 1.88 42.79
C LYS A 622 -4.03 1.04 42.40
N VAL A 623 -2.99 0.98 43.23
CA VAL A 623 -1.85 0.04 43.06
C VAL A 623 -2.09 -1.33 43.73
N GLY A 624 -3.28 -1.58 44.28
CA GLY A 624 -3.70 -2.90 44.78
C GLY A 624 -3.23 -3.25 46.19
N LEU A 625 -2.78 -2.28 47.00
CA LEU A 625 -2.47 -2.52 48.42
C LEU A 625 -3.74 -2.79 49.22
N SER A 626 -3.66 -3.66 50.23
CA SER A 626 -4.81 -3.89 51.12
C SER A 626 -5.10 -2.67 51.97
N GLU A 627 -6.38 -2.45 52.29
CA GLU A 627 -6.82 -1.37 53.19
C GLU A 627 -6.03 -1.34 54.50
N LYS A 628 -5.63 -2.50 55.03
CA LYS A 628 -4.83 -2.60 56.24
C LYS A 628 -3.45 -1.95 56.05
N SER A 629 -2.76 -2.28 54.97
CA SER A 629 -1.44 -1.72 54.65
C SER A 629 -1.50 -0.25 54.30
N ILE A 630 -2.53 0.17 53.56
CA ILE A 630 -2.79 1.57 53.26
C ILE A 630 -2.97 2.36 54.56
N ASN A 631 -3.85 1.91 55.45
CA ASN A 631 -4.10 2.57 56.73
C ASN A 631 -2.85 2.63 57.62
N THR A 632 -2.00 1.61 57.60
CA THR A 632 -0.73 1.62 58.34
C THR A 632 0.29 2.60 57.76
N ILE A 633 0.44 2.67 56.42
CA ILE A 633 1.31 3.66 55.75
C ILE A 633 0.83 5.08 56.09
N ILE A 634 -0.47 5.32 55.96
CA ILE A 634 -1.10 6.60 56.24
C ILE A 634 -0.91 6.99 57.72
N SER A 635 -1.09 6.05 58.65
CA SER A 635 -0.89 6.27 60.07
C SER A 635 0.57 6.62 60.40
N GLN A 636 1.54 5.96 59.75
CA GLN A 636 2.97 6.25 59.93
C GLN A 636 3.35 7.64 59.41
N ILE A 637 2.76 8.07 58.29
CA ILE A 637 2.95 9.41 57.72
C ILE A 637 2.37 10.47 58.66
N GLN A 638 1.16 10.25 59.20
CA GLN A 638 0.51 11.17 60.14
C GLN A 638 1.27 11.30 61.48
N GLN A 639 2.05 10.29 61.87
CA GLN A 639 2.83 10.30 63.11
C GLN A 639 4.19 11.00 62.99
N GLN A 640 4.72 11.23 61.79
CA GLN A 640 6.03 11.86 61.58
C GLN A 640 5.86 13.35 61.22
N LYS A 641 6.34 14.24 62.10
CA LYS A 641 6.08 15.69 62.04
C LYS A 641 6.89 16.49 61.00
N GLN A 642 7.77 15.88 60.20
CA GLN A 642 8.52 16.50 59.09
C GLN A 642 9.05 15.38 58.17
N ILE A 643 8.86 15.45 56.85
CA ILE A 643 9.25 14.32 55.96
C ILE A 643 9.64 14.75 54.54
N THR A 644 10.92 14.85 54.18
CA THR A 644 11.30 14.80 52.74
C THR A 644 11.36 13.37 52.16
N SER A 645 11.39 12.33 53.01
CA SER A 645 11.23 10.91 52.62
C SER A 645 10.88 10.03 53.83
N PHE A 646 10.08 8.96 53.66
CA PHE A 646 9.74 8.03 54.74
C PHE A 646 10.11 6.58 54.40
N LYS A 647 10.52 5.83 55.42
CA LYS A 647 10.93 4.42 55.33
C LYS A 647 9.85 3.52 55.95
N ILE A 648 9.24 2.67 55.15
CA ILE A 648 8.29 1.66 55.61
C ILE A 648 9.07 0.56 56.34
N LYS A 649 8.86 0.43 57.65
CA LYS A 649 9.50 -0.58 58.52
C LYS A 649 8.55 -1.72 58.89
N ASP A 650 7.29 -1.63 58.51
CA ASP A 650 6.30 -2.65 58.82
C ASP A 650 6.51 -3.87 57.91
N GLU A 651 6.87 -4.99 58.53
CA GLU A 651 7.22 -6.22 57.84
C GLU A 651 6.01 -6.81 57.10
N SER A 652 4.77 -6.56 57.54
CA SER A 652 3.57 -7.06 56.85
C SER A 652 3.29 -6.32 55.53
N ILE A 653 3.54 -5.00 55.50
CA ILE A 653 3.46 -4.18 54.29
C ILE A 653 4.61 -4.52 53.34
N LEU A 654 5.80 -4.72 53.90
CA LEU A 654 6.96 -5.17 53.15
C LEU A 654 6.70 -6.56 52.54
N GLN A 655 6.05 -7.49 53.25
CA GLN A 655 5.68 -8.80 52.74
C GLN A 655 4.60 -8.73 51.65
N GLU A 656 3.67 -7.76 51.71
CA GLU A 656 2.67 -7.55 50.67
C GLU A 656 3.30 -6.95 49.40
N LEU A 657 4.24 -6.01 49.56
CA LEU A 657 5.05 -5.48 48.46
C LEU A 657 6.04 -6.52 47.92
N ILE A 658 6.60 -7.38 48.78
CA ILE A 658 7.41 -8.55 48.41
C ILE A 658 6.55 -9.56 47.66
N PHE A 659 5.31 -9.79 48.05
CA PHE A 659 4.39 -10.69 47.34
C PHE A 659 4.00 -10.14 45.96
N ILE A 660 3.69 -8.84 45.88
CA ILE A 660 3.45 -8.12 44.62
C ILE A 660 4.70 -8.19 43.73
N SER A 661 5.88 -7.93 44.28
CA SER A 661 7.14 -7.96 43.53
C SER A 661 7.68 -9.36 43.22
N GLN A 662 7.38 -10.38 44.02
CA GLN A 662 7.66 -11.78 43.72
C GLN A 662 6.73 -12.30 42.62
N ASN A 663 5.48 -11.82 42.56
CA ASN A 663 4.64 -12.02 41.39
C ASN A 663 5.23 -11.30 40.16
N ILE A 664 5.79 -10.09 40.30
CA ILE A 664 6.52 -9.41 39.21
C ILE A 664 7.82 -10.15 38.84
N GLU A 665 8.57 -10.73 39.78
CA GLU A 665 9.79 -11.53 39.55
C GLU A 665 9.52 -12.80 38.77
N LYS A 666 8.48 -13.51 39.23
CA LYS A 666 8.01 -14.76 38.64
C LYS A 666 7.52 -14.55 37.21
N HIS A 667 7.10 -13.31 36.89
CA HIS A 667 6.39 -13.01 35.65
C HIS A 667 7.15 -12.11 34.65
N SER A 668 8.06 -11.25 35.09
CA SER A 668 8.84 -10.38 34.17
C SER A 668 10.21 -10.95 33.80
N GLY A 669 10.64 -12.04 34.46
CA GLY A 669 12.02 -12.54 34.40
C GLY A 669 13.07 -11.55 34.95
N THR A 670 12.62 -10.42 35.48
CA THR A 670 13.46 -9.46 36.19
C THR A 670 13.56 -9.96 37.62
N LYS A 671 14.73 -10.48 38.02
CA LYS A 671 14.99 -10.77 39.44
C LYS A 671 15.03 -9.45 40.20
N PHE A 672 14.10 -9.27 41.13
CA PHE A 672 14.25 -8.31 42.19
C PHE A 672 15.09 -9.04 43.27
N THR A 673 15.83 -8.29 44.08
CA THR A 673 16.67 -8.90 45.10
C THR A 673 16.56 -8.02 46.33
N PHE A 674 15.77 -8.51 47.27
CA PHE A 674 15.57 -7.87 48.55
C PHE A 674 16.65 -8.40 49.48
N PHE A 675 17.60 -7.56 49.86
CA PHE A 675 18.52 -7.95 50.91
C PHE A 675 17.82 -7.71 52.28
N LYS A 676 18.36 -8.18 53.42
CA LYS A 676 17.93 -7.77 54.77
C LYS A 676 19.08 -6.99 55.43
N GLU A 677 18.82 -5.90 56.14
CA GLU A 677 19.87 -5.03 56.72
C GLU A 677 19.86 -5.41 58.19
N GLU A 678 20.64 -6.43 58.52
CA GLU A 678 20.80 -6.85 59.90
C GLU A 678 21.81 -5.92 60.54
N LYS A 679 21.37 -5.21 61.58
CA LYS A 679 22.29 -4.47 62.44
C LYS A 679 23.17 -5.48 63.16
N THR A 680 24.44 -5.58 62.80
CA THR A 680 25.44 -6.13 63.71
C THR A 680 25.71 -5.11 64.82
N PRO A 681 25.95 -5.55 66.07
CA PRO A 681 26.05 -4.64 67.22
C PRO A 681 27.28 -3.73 67.26
N GLU A 682 28.23 -3.82 66.34
CA GLU A 682 29.47 -3.02 66.40
C GLU A 682 29.85 -2.47 65.03
N GLY A 683 29.93 -1.13 64.96
CA GLY A 683 30.82 -0.37 64.06
C GLY A 683 30.59 -0.44 62.56
N PHE A 684 30.56 0.72 61.91
CA PHE A 684 30.66 0.83 60.45
C PHE A 684 31.93 0.14 59.92
N GLU A 685 31.77 -0.90 59.11
CA GLU A 685 32.70 -1.23 58.02
C GLU A 685 31.93 -1.74 56.80
N LYS A 686 32.05 -1.01 55.69
CA LYS A 686 31.64 -1.47 54.36
C LYS A 686 32.55 -2.63 53.97
N THR A 687 32.01 -3.83 53.86
CA THR A 687 32.63 -4.89 53.06
C THR A 687 31.91 -4.99 51.71
N GLN A 688 32.62 -4.52 50.70
CA GLN A 688 32.33 -4.68 49.29
C GLN A 688 32.84 -6.06 48.90
N GLU A 689 31.97 -6.99 48.49
CA GLU A 689 32.40 -8.13 47.67
C GLU A 689 31.83 -7.96 46.27
N GLN A 690 32.74 -7.59 45.36
CA GLN A 690 32.57 -7.70 43.92
C GLN A 690 32.50 -9.18 43.54
N TYR A 691 31.46 -9.56 42.79
CA TYR A 691 31.61 -10.58 41.76
C TYR A 691 31.45 -9.89 40.40
N GLY A 692 32.60 -9.72 39.71
CA GLY A 692 32.69 -9.31 38.32
C GLY A 692 32.32 -10.44 37.35
N PRO A 693 32.34 -10.17 36.03
CA PRO A 693 31.53 -10.89 35.05
C PRO A 693 32.19 -12.16 34.50
N LYS A 694 31.34 -13.16 34.19
CA LYS A 694 31.46 -14.03 33.02
C LYS A 694 30.13 -14.06 32.29
#